data_AF-A0A848APQ8-F1
#
_entry.id   AF-A0A848APQ8-F1
#
_cell.length_a   1.000
_cell.length_b   1.000
_cell.length_c   1.000
_cell.angle_alpha   90.00
_cell.angle_beta   90.00
_cell.angle_gamma   90.00
#
_symmetry.space_group_name_H-M   'P 1'
#
loop_
_entity.id
_entity.type
_entity.pdbx_description
1 polymer ?
#
loop_
_entity_poly.entity_id
_entity_poly.type
_entity_poly.pdbx_seq_one_letter_code
_entity_poly.pdbx_strand_id
1 'polypeptide(L)'
;MRRFGVLLMAGLAALLGAAELDVNIHPLGGNVRGFGVLAEYPAGGPKRLKLVRTTRPGGDKAGPDYYWGWPNLCSLRIFDPAGKLVKFVDLGKQSEAVKSYEVELPAGPAGVWRFSVANGSNDRYRIEFPDTPVWGVRGEMALGVGKQFPKELYLYVPESAELLICESFGNAAPEFEADGRPLEGELKKLGRSWKRLVPDIPRGGTVRVKLGRMSGKAFAIDGMPGLLCPTPEAAAKLKGGLVEESGVLVAGPLQARARRLVAGFKPEDFELNLDFPDKVPADLKNPQLEAVLYGKYGASGMLIPASRLQITDPAGRWCGALIAPEKRGELSERNNFLANRQRAYFDAAALAGLATIPAKLNAAYRSRAVVNRAVIAAFHNFIHMQGDDLLREGDFRNTNYPVSHAFFAYAALAQALADLRDLLTPEQREIWSEALTAAGDKLVAYMAYESNQWAHMMYGHLNTYAATGEERFRGYFETLMNAYLDNTFGPASKHGQHPAGYFLEEYGPDGNYDQLNSFCVVASYYKYRNLPGADPVLVEKLRRGIEKDLQFKSCYWLVQPDGGICSPNALNCRTDGNLASPSWPGDYIAGMEFDLGYTRFLMNRMPESGPGQAATFGHIVNSDEWARRLLEREVPAKGNYWKDRGTFGSIWISDVYNAYRMPRKAKPVQPPCLREQFFKMFPGQIAWKEGNLYGLVFYDVEGANPKQELAGITSGGPLALWTPEAGTALAGVRNGRKNKVETPDDVTWSTVTGTLPGGRFFAGGKERNAVREIEPGRAYEITGTLRNDAGKIAWNYRWSAGKLTLTVKLTESKLTAPALNLPFVDHKGETEMALAAPGIFRYRRGTGTVTLAYPASLQAELSGVLKTGGAPVRMLRIPFPADGVLELVFQAGRK
;
A
#
# COMPACT_ATOMS: atom_id res chain seq x y z
N MET A 1 -14.45 -63.90 -31.97
CA MET A 1 -14.00 -62.57 -32.45
C MET A 1 -14.54 -61.38 -31.61
N ARG A 2 -14.69 -61.49 -30.29
CA ARG A 2 -14.98 -60.34 -29.38
C ARG A 2 -14.50 -60.64 -27.96
N ARG A 3 -13.19 -60.52 -27.71
CA ARG A 3 -12.62 -60.50 -26.34
C ARG A 3 -11.21 -59.88 -26.23
N PHE A 4 -10.75 -59.14 -27.25
CA PHE A 4 -9.39 -58.58 -27.30
C PHE A 4 -9.32 -57.04 -27.37
N GLY A 5 -10.42 -56.33 -27.10
CA GLY A 5 -10.49 -54.86 -27.32
C GLY A 5 -10.41 -53.96 -26.08
N VAL A 6 -10.43 -54.51 -24.85
CA VAL A 6 -10.55 -53.69 -23.62
C VAL A 6 -9.26 -53.64 -22.79
N LEU A 7 -8.30 -54.54 -23.03
CA LEU A 7 -7.01 -54.53 -22.34
C LEU A 7 -5.92 -53.68 -23.02
N LEU A 8 -6.12 -53.22 -24.26
CA LEU A 8 -5.08 -52.51 -25.02
C LEU A 8 -5.00 -51.00 -24.76
N MET A 9 -6.06 -50.37 -24.20
CA MET A 9 -6.04 -48.93 -23.87
C MET A 9 -5.55 -48.63 -22.45
N ALA A 10 -5.59 -49.61 -21.54
CA ALA A 10 -4.98 -49.49 -20.21
C ALA A 10 -3.49 -49.87 -20.21
N GLY A 11 -3.06 -50.73 -21.15
CA GLY A 11 -1.68 -51.25 -21.22
C GLY A 11 -0.67 -50.39 -21.99
N LEU A 12 -1.10 -49.46 -22.85
CA LEU A 12 -0.16 -48.59 -23.58
C LEU A 12 0.17 -47.26 -22.89
N ALA A 13 -0.64 -46.83 -21.91
CA ALA A 13 -0.30 -45.69 -21.03
C ALA A 13 0.70 -46.09 -19.93
N ALA A 14 0.81 -47.39 -19.61
CA ALA A 14 1.74 -47.92 -18.61
C ALA A 14 3.20 -48.02 -19.08
N LEU A 15 3.50 -47.67 -20.34
CA LEU A 15 4.85 -47.80 -20.93
C LEU A 15 5.56 -46.46 -21.23
N LEU A 16 4.98 -45.32 -20.83
CA LEU A 16 5.65 -44.01 -20.82
C LEU A 16 5.35 -43.31 -19.48
N GLY A 17 6.21 -43.54 -18.50
CA GLY A 17 6.02 -43.13 -17.11
C GLY A 17 6.26 -41.64 -16.85
N ALA A 18 5.18 -40.87 -16.72
CA ALA A 18 5.04 -39.64 -15.93
C ALA A 18 3.62 -39.06 -16.15
N ALA A 19 3.04 -38.43 -15.14
CA ALA A 19 1.87 -37.57 -15.34
C ALA A 19 2.32 -36.21 -15.91
N GLU A 20 1.69 -35.72 -16.98
CA GLU A 20 2.02 -34.45 -17.66
C GLU A 20 0.84 -33.46 -17.58
N LEU A 21 1.10 -32.21 -17.17
CA LEU A 21 0.10 -31.13 -17.14
C LEU A 21 0.57 -29.89 -17.88
N ASP A 22 -0.28 -29.40 -18.79
CA ASP A 22 -0.09 -28.17 -19.57
C ASP A 22 -0.90 -27.01 -18.97
N VAL A 23 -0.22 -26.11 -18.25
CA VAL A 23 -0.84 -25.05 -17.44
C VAL A 23 -0.41 -23.67 -17.92
N ASN A 24 -1.37 -22.74 -17.96
CA ASN A 24 -1.10 -21.31 -18.12
C ASN A 24 -1.27 -20.64 -16.76
N ILE A 25 -0.36 -19.72 -16.41
CA ILE A 25 -0.56 -18.87 -15.23
C ILE A 25 -1.42 -17.66 -15.61
N HIS A 26 -2.41 -17.36 -14.77
CA HIS A 26 -3.27 -16.18 -14.93
C HIS A 26 -3.06 -15.25 -13.75
N PRO A 27 -2.82 -13.95 -13.97
CA PRO A 27 -2.76 -13.00 -12.88
C PRO A 27 -4.17 -12.78 -12.32
N LEU A 28 -4.28 -12.87 -11.00
CA LEU A 28 -5.35 -12.23 -10.27
C LEU A 28 -4.73 -11.11 -9.42
N GLY A 29 -5.53 -10.14 -8.95
CA GLY A 29 -5.09 -8.78 -8.60
C GLY A 29 -3.73 -8.63 -7.87
N GLY A 30 -3.17 -7.43 -7.98
CA GLY A 30 -1.86 -7.13 -7.41
C GLY A 30 -0.70 -7.94 -8.03
N ASN A 31 -0.93 -8.64 -9.14
CA ASN A 31 0.00 -9.52 -9.86
C ASN A 31 0.28 -10.91 -9.26
N VAL A 32 -0.54 -11.36 -8.30
CA VAL A 32 -0.45 -12.73 -7.79
C VAL A 32 -0.82 -13.74 -8.89
N ARG A 33 0.03 -14.73 -9.09
CA ARG A 33 -0.14 -15.77 -10.11
C ARG A 33 0.62 -17.04 -9.75
N GLY A 34 0.24 -18.14 -10.38
CA GLY A 34 0.89 -19.44 -10.20
C GLY A 34 -0.07 -20.61 -10.32
N PHE A 35 0.46 -21.81 -10.18
CA PHE A 35 -0.32 -23.02 -10.01
C PHE A 35 0.38 -23.97 -9.04
N GLY A 36 -0.40 -24.81 -8.38
CA GLY A 36 0.08 -25.81 -7.45
C GLY A 36 -0.45 -27.20 -7.79
N VAL A 37 0.38 -28.21 -7.61
CA VAL A 37 0.04 -29.63 -7.71
C VAL A 37 0.19 -30.26 -6.34
N LEU A 38 -0.80 -31.03 -5.92
CA LEU A 38 -0.73 -31.95 -4.78
C LEU A 38 -0.68 -33.37 -5.32
N ALA A 39 0.26 -34.19 -4.84
CA ALA A 39 0.41 -35.56 -5.30
C ALA A 39 0.87 -36.46 -4.16
N GLU A 40 0.22 -37.61 -3.99
CA GLU A 40 0.55 -38.57 -2.95
C GLU A 40 1.60 -39.57 -3.41
N TYR A 41 2.62 -39.80 -2.57
CA TYR A 41 3.70 -40.75 -2.83
C TYR A 41 3.97 -41.64 -1.61
N PRO A 42 4.47 -42.87 -1.81
CA PRO A 42 4.96 -43.73 -0.74
C PRO A 42 6.27 -43.19 -0.14
N ALA A 43 6.79 -43.91 0.87
CA ALA A 43 8.09 -43.63 1.44
C ALA A 43 9.17 -43.68 0.34
N GLY A 44 10.07 -42.68 0.34
CA GLY A 44 11.02 -42.41 -0.74
C GLY A 44 10.63 -41.20 -1.60
N GLY A 45 9.38 -40.73 -1.54
CA GLY A 45 8.91 -39.51 -2.20
C GLY A 45 8.93 -39.58 -3.73
N PRO A 46 8.73 -38.45 -4.42
CA PRO A 46 8.71 -38.37 -5.88
C PRO A 46 10.09 -38.61 -6.55
N LYS A 47 11.21 -38.41 -5.85
CA LYS A 47 12.60 -38.54 -6.34
C LYS A 47 13.02 -37.58 -7.47
N ARG A 48 12.21 -37.37 -8.49
CA ARG A 48 12.48 -36.46 -9.63
C ARG A 48 11.24 -35.71 -10.06
N LEU A 49 11.43 -34.51 -10.59
CA LEU A 49 10.40 -33.69 -11.23
C LEU A 49 11.02 -32.98 -12.44
N LYS A 50 10.25 -32.80 -13.51
CA LYS A 50 10.66 -32.00 -14.66
C LYS A 50 9.64 -30.90 -14.93
N LEU A 51 10.12 -29.67 -15.08
CA LEU A 51 9.31 -28.50 -15.42
C LEU A 51 9.87 -27.88 -16.70
N VAL A 52 9.03 -27.71 -17.71
CA VAL A 52 9.35 -26.94 -18.91
C VAL A 52 8.62 -25.61 -18.86
N ARG A 53 9.37 -24.51 -18.90
CA ARG A 53 8.85 -23.14 -18.94
C ARG A 53 9.06 -22.57 -20.35
N THR A 54 7.96 -22.16 -20.98
CA THR A 54 7.97 -21.39 -22.22
C THR A 54 7.67 -19.92 -21.91
N THR A 55 8.64 -19.05 -22.17
CA THR A 55 8.55 -17.60 -21.94
C THR A 55 8.95 -16.82 -23.20
N ARG A 56 8.92 -15.49 -23.14
CA ARG A 56 9.38 -14.64 -24.24
C ARG A 56 10.90 -14.75 -24.40
N PRO A 57 11.45 -14.71 -25.63
CA PRO A 57 12.90 -14.64 -25.84
C PRO A 57 13.51 -13.46 -25.06
N GLY A 58 14.62 -13.69 -24.35
CA GLY A 58 15.27 -12.67 -23.52
C GLY A 58 14.47 -12.29 -22.27
N GLY A 59 13.67 -13.21 -21.72
CA GLY A 59 12.87 -12.98 -20.51
C GLY A 59 13.70 -12.48 -19.32
N ASP A 60 14.94 -12.95 -19.19
CA ASP A 60 15.96 -12.49 -18.22
C ASP A 60 16.29 -10.99 -18.31
N LYS A 61 16.17 -10.41 -19.50
CA LYS A 61 16.43 -8.99 -19.77
C LYS A 61 15.14 -8.17 -19.87
N ALA A 62 13.99 -8.83 -19.94
CA ALA A 62 12.71 -8.15 -20.00
C ALA A 62 12.44 -7.46 -18.66
N GLY A 63 12.34 -6.12 -18.70
CA GLY A 63 11.90 -5.33 -17.56
C GLY A 63 10.48 -5.72 -17.13
N PRO A 64 10.09 -5.41 -15.89
CA PRO A 64 8.74 -5.63 -15.44
C PRO A 64 7.75 -4.84 -16.30
N ASP A 65 6.60 -5.44 -16.59
CA ASP A 65 5.54 -4.80 -17.35
C ASP A 65 4.22 -4.97 -16.59
N TYR A 66 3.44 -3.90 -16.54
CA TYR A 66 2.23 -3.87 -15.72
C TYR A 66 1.21 -4.98 -16.08
N TYR A 67 1.11 -5.32 -17.37
CA TYR A 67 0.20 -6.34 -17.88
C TYR A 67 0.84 -7.72 -17.96
N TRP A 68 2.15 -7.78 -18.16
CA TRP A 68 2.90 -9.02 -18.33
C TRP A 68 3.45 -9.57 -17.02
N GLY A 69 3.62 -8.76 -15.97
CA GLY A 69 4.18 -9.15 -14.68
C GLY A 69 5.71 -9.04 -14.61
N TRP A 70 6.32 -9.89 -13.78
CA TRP A 70 7.74 -9.90 -13.48
C TRP A 70 8.38 -11.20 -14.00
N PRO A 71 8.86 -11.24 -15.26
CA PRO A 71 9.41 -12.48 -15.85
C PRO A 71 10.61 -13.02 -15.05
N ASN A 72 11.35 -12.13 -14.38
CA ASN A 72 12.54 -12.43 -13.60
C ASN A 72 12.28 -12.81 -12.14
N LEU A 73 11.05 -12.71 -11.66
CA LEU A 73 10.66 -13.15 -10.32
C LEU A 73 9.73 -14.33 -10.50
N CYS A 74 10.29 -15.53 -10.64
CA CYS A 74 9.54 -16.76 -10.85
C CYS A 74 10.25 -17.91 -10.13
N SER A 75 9.47 -18.79 -9.49
CA SER A 75 10.04 -19.87 -8.68
C SER A 75 9.24 -21.15 -8.78
N LEU A 76 9.94 -22.28 -8.75
CA LEU A 76 9.37 -23.58 -8.41
C LEU A 76 9.75 -23.94 -6.97
N ARG A 77 8.74 -24.28 -6.16
CA ARG A 77 8.85 -24.60 -4.74
C ARG A 77 8.28 -25.99 -4.49
N ILE A 78 9.00 -26.82 -3.77
CA ILE A 78 8.62 -28.21 -3.51
C ILE A 78 8.59 -28.44 -2.01
N PHE A 79 7.45 -28.87 -1.51
CA PHE A 79 7.20 -29.10 -0.10
C PHE A 79 6.91 -30.57 0.18
N ASP A 80 7.42 -31.03 1.30
CA ASP A 80 7.16 -32.37 1.82
C ASP A 80 5.76 -32.47 2.46
N PRO A 81 5.33 -33.68 2.88
CA PRO A 81 4.05 -33.89 3.57
C PRO A 81 3.89 -33.13 4.89
N ALA A 82 4.98 -32.67 5.53
CA ALA A 82 4.93 -31.85 6.73
C ALA A 82 4.82 -30.34 6.41
N GLY A 83 4.77 -29.98 5.11
CA GLY A 83 4.72 -28.60 4.64
C GLY A 83 6.07 -27.89 4.65
N LYS A 84 7.17 -28.62 4.81
CA LYS A 84 8.52 -28.05 4.81
C LYS A 84 9.02 -27.88 3.38
N LEU A 85 9.59 -26.71 3.08
CA LEU A 85 10.23 -26.44 1.78
C LEU A 85 11.50 -27.27 1.67
N VAL A 86 11.51 -28.29 0.82
CA VAL A 86 12.69 -29.15 0.61
C VAL A 86 13.52 -28.74 -0.61
N LYS A 87 12.92 -27.99 -1.54
CA LYS A 87 13.62 -27.49 -2.72
C LYS A 87 13.00 -26.18 -3.20
N PHE A 88 13.87 -25.21 -3.43
CA PHE A 88 13.57 -23.97 -4.14
C PHE A 88 14.37 -23.94 -5.43
N VAL A 89 13.73 -23.60 -6.55
CA VAL A 89 14.37 -23.42 -7.85
C VAL A 89 13.99 -22.04 -8.37
N ASP A 90 15.00 -21.18 -8.54
CA ASP A 90 14.83 -19.89 -9.20
C ASP A 90 14.64 -20.12 -10.71
N LEU A 91 13.47 -19.74 -11.22
CA LEU A 91 13.13 -19.84 -12.63
C LEU A 91 13.36 -18.52 -13.37
N GLY A 92 13.63 -17.41 -12.66
CA GLY A 92 13.59 -16.05 -13.17
C GLY A 92 14.63 -15.74 -14.26
N LYS A 93 15.85 -16.23 -14.12
CA LYS A 93 16.95 -15.99 -15.09
C LYS A 93 16.87 -16.94 -16.30
N GLN A 94 15.92 -16.67 -17.20
CA GLN A 94 15.73 -17.44 -18.43
C GLN A 94 15.90 -16.55 -19.69
N SER A 95 17.00 -16.76 -20.42
CA SER A 95 17.28 -16.11 -21.70
C SER A 95 16.64 -16.82 -22.91
N GLU A 96 16.50 -18.14 -22.81
CA GLU A 96 15.92 -19.00 -23.85
C GLU A 96 14.38 -18.96 -23.85
N ALA A 97 13.74 -19.03 -25.01
CA ALA A 97 12.27 -19.04 -25.10
C ALA A 97 11.64 -20.28 -24.43
N VAL A 98 12.32 -21.43 -24.47
CA VAL A 98 11.88 -22.67 -23.84
C VAL A 98 13.04 -23.24 -23.04
N LYS A 99 12.82 -23.56 -21.77
CA LYS A 99 13.84 -24.16 -20.90
C LYS A 99 13.23 -25.29 -20.07
N SER A 100 13.98 -26.38 -19.96
CA SER A 100 13.63 -27.53 -19.10
C SER A 100 14.44 -27.47 -17.81
N TYR A 101 13.77 -27.74 -16.69
CA TYR A 101 14.35 -27.79 -15.35
C TYR A 101 14.10 -29.20 -14.81
N GLU A 102 15.17 -29.97 -14.66
CA GLU A 102 15.13 -31.28 -14.02
C GLU A 102 15.56 -31.13 -12.56
N VAL A 103 14.71 -31.59 -11.65
CA VAL A 103 14.86 -31.38 -10.22
C VAL A 103 14.91 -32.73 -9.52
N GLU A 104 16.10 -33.06 -9.02
CA GLU A 104 16.27 -34.20 -8.12
C GLU A 104 15.84 -33.81 -6.70
N LEU A 105 15.13 -34.73 -6.05
CA LEU A 105 14.58 -34.57 -4.72
C LEU A 105 15.15 -35.65 -3.80
N PRO A 106 15.49 -35.31 -2.55
CA PRO A 106 15.90 -36.29 -1.57
C PRO A 106 14.78 -37.29 -1.28
N ALA A 107 15.15 -38.49 -0.83
CA ALA A 107 14.18 -39.42 -0.28
C ALA A 107 13.45 -38.75 0.89
N GLY A 108 12.12 -38.83 0.90
CA GLY A 108 11.29 -38.23 1.94
C GLY A 108 10.15 -39.15 2.39
N PRO A 109 9.35 -38.69 3.36
CA PRO A 109 8.29 -39.50 3.96
C PRO A 109 7.16 -39.75 2.96
N ALA A 110 6.38 -40.79 3.25
CA ALA A 110 5.11 -41.03 2.56
C ALA A 110 4.11 -39.90 2.85
N GLY A 111 3.25 -39.59 1.89
CA GLY A 111 2.18 -38.62 2.06
C GLY A 111 2.01 -37.70 0.86
N VAL A 112 1.30 -36.60 1.06
CA VAL A 112 0.97 -35.62 0.01
C VAL A 112 2.08 -34.58 -0.12
N TRP A 113 2.75 -34.58 -1.27
CA TRP A 113 3.75 -33.59 -1.65
C TRP A 113 3.10 -32.43 -2.40
N ARG A 114 3.66 -31.22 -2.25
CA ARG A 114 3.19 -30.01 -2.95
C ARG A 114 4.27 -29.48 -3.88
N PHE A 115 3.93 -29.31 -5.15
CA PHE A 115 4.75 -28.61 -6.14
C PHE A 115 4.07 -27.30 -6.51
N SER A 116 4.75 -26.18 -6.37
CA SER A 116 4.17 -24.84 -6.55
C SER A 116 5.04 -24.02 -7.48
N VAL A 117 4.47 -23.58 -8.60
CA VAL A 117 5.06 -22.57 -9.45
C VAL A 117 4.38 -21.25 -9.15
N ALA A 118 5.15 -20.26 -8.73
CA ALA A 118 4.65 -18.95 -8.35
C ALA A 118 5.31 -17.83 -9.16
N ASN A 119 4.55 -16.75 -9.36
CA ASN A 119 5.00 -15.52 -10.01
C ASN A 119 5.39 -15.73 -11.49
N GLY A 120 6.25 -14.89 -12.06
CA GLY A 120 6.63 -14.89 -13.47
C GLY A 120 5.78 -13.98 -14.37
N SER A 121 5.74 -14.28 -15.66
CA SER A 121 4.97 -13.53 -16.67
C SER A 121 3.73 -14.27 -17.18
N ASN A 122 3.24 -14.04 -18.40
CA ASN A 122 2.18 -14.87 -19.01
C ASN A 122 2.81 -16.12 -19.68
N ASP A 123 3.60 -16.85 -18.91
CA ASP A 123 4.35 -18.01 -19.39
C ASP A 123 3.47 -19.26 -19.45
N ARG A 124 3.88 -20.21 -20.28
CA ARG A 124 3.27 -21.54 -20.37
C ARG A 124 4.17 -22.56 -19.68
N TYR A 125 3.57 -23.42 -18.89
CA TYR A 125 4.28 -24.43 -18.12
C TYR A 125 3.81 -25.82 -18.47
N ARG A 126 4.77 -26.74 -18.54
CA ARG A 126 4.52 -28.17 -18.59
C ARG A 126 5.25 -28.81 -17.44
N ILE A 127 4.53 -29.47 -16.55
CA ILE A 127 5.12 -30.18 -15.41
C ILE A 127 4.93 -31.68 -15.61
N GLU A 128 6.02 -32.42 -15.45
CA GLU A 128 6.10 -33.87 -15.51
C GLU A 128 6.53 -34.36 -14.11
N PHE A 129 5.73 -35.23 -13.51
CA PHE A 129 6.00 -35.82 -12.20
C PHE A 129 5.76 -37.33 -12.22
N PRO A 130 6.37 -38.09 -11.28
CA PRO A 130 6.23 -39.55 -11.24
C PRO A 130 4.77 -39.97 -11.15
N ASP A 131 4.45 -41.07 -11.80
CA ASP A 131 3.06 -41.52 -11.92
C ASP A 131 2.46 -41.86 -10.54
N THR A 132 1.25 -41.37 -10.31
CA THR A 132 0.44 -41.63 -9.12
C THR A 132 -1.04 -41.42 -9.47
N PRO A 133 -1.97 -42.28 -9.02
CA PRO A 133 -3.39 -42.09 -9.27
C PRO A 133 -4.01 -40.98 -8.41
N VAL A 134 -3.31 -40.52 -7.36
CA VAL A 134 -3.82 -39.55 -6.39
C VAL A 134 -3.05 -38.25 -6.52
N TRP A 135 -3.53 -37.38 -7.41
CA TRP A 135 -3.02 -36.03 -7.58
C TRP A 135 -4.15 -35.03 -7.85
N GLY A 136 -3.86 -33.74 -7.71
CA GLY A 136 -4.73 -32.66 -8.12
C GLY A 136 -3.96 -31.39 -8.42
N VAL A 137 -4.57 -30.51 -9.20
CA VAL A 137 -3.99 -29.22 -9.62
C VAL A 137 -4.93 -28.07 -9.26
N ARG A 138 -4.36 -26.95 -8.83
CA ARG A 138 -5.10 -25.72 -8.55
C ARG A 138 -4.37 -24.50 -9.08
N GLY A 139 -5.12 -23.45 -9.32
CA GLY A 139 -4.55 -22.12 -9.51
C GLY A 139 -4.09 -21.57 -8.18
N GLU A 140 -3.03 -20.77 -8.19
CA GLU A 140 -2.65 -19.99 -7.02
C GLU A 140 -3.28 -18.60 -7.15
N MET A 141 -4.52 -18.55 -6.67
CA MET A 141 -5.70 -17.74 -7.01
C MET A 141 -6.48 -18.14 -8.28
N ALA A 142 -5.86 -18.14 -9.46
CA ALA A 142 -6.57 -18.46 -10.72
C ALA A 142 -5.81 -19.51 -11.54
N LEU A 143 -6.53 -20.47 -12.10
CA LEU A 143 -5.99 -21.53 -12.93
C LEU A 143 -6.24 -21.24 -14.41
N GLY A 144 -5.17 -21.13 -15.19
CA GLY A 144 -5.27 -21.06 -16.65
C GLY A 144 -5.29 -22.44 -17.28
N VAL A 145 -6.20 -22.64 -18.23
CA VAL A 145 -6.45 -23.93 -18.90
C VAL A 145 -5.72 -23.94 -20.25
N GLY A 146 -4.74 -24.84 -20.39
CA GLY A 146 -3.98 -25.05 -21.63
C GLY A 146 -4.79 -25.70 -22.76
N LYS A 147 -4.11 -26.05 -23.85
CA LYS A 147 -4.73 -26.81 -24.96
C LYS A 147 -4.82 -28.30 -24.64
N GLN A 148 -3.83 -28.81 -23.92
CA GLN A 148 -3.72 -30.22 -23.55
C GLN A 148 -4.21 -30.49 -22.12
N PHE A 149 -4.80 -29.48 -21.46
CA PHE A 149 -5.33 -29.62 -20.11
C PHE A 149 -6.58 -30.52 -20.09
N PRO A 150 -6.78 -31.37 -19.05
CA PRO A 150 -7.96 -32.23 -18.95
C PRO A 150 -9.28 -31.45 -19.05
N LYS A 151 -10.24 -32.01 -19.79
CA LYS A 151 -11.54 -31.37 -20.03
C LYS A 151 -12.57 -31.63 -18.93
N GLU A 152 -12.35 -32.65 -18.11
CA GLU A 152 -13.21 -33.03 -16.99
C GLU A 152 -12.34 -33.41 -15.80
N LEU A 153 -12.65 -32.84 -14.64
CA LEU A 153 -11.94 -33.03 -13.37
C LEU A 153 -12.95 -32.99 -12.21
N TYR A 154 -12.49 -33.24 -10.99
CA TYR A 154 -13.34 -33.34 -9.79
C TYR A 154 -12.84 -32.43 -8.66
N LEU A 155 -13.76 -31.79 -7.95
CA LEU A 155 -13.51 -31.00 -6.74
C LEU A 155 -14.06 -31.75 -5.52
N TYR A 156 -13.38 -31.64 -4.39
CA TYR A 156 -13.93 -32.04 -3.10
C TYR A 156 -14.76 -30.89 -2.50
N VAL A 157 -15.90 -31.22 -1.91
CA VAL A 157 -16.76 -30.26 -1.21
C VAL A 157 -16.69 -30.52 0.30
N PRO A 158 -16.05 -29.66 1.09
CA PRO A 158 -16.02 -29.81 2.55
C PRO A 158 -17.42 -29.80 3.17
N GLU A 159 -17.59 -30.49 4.29
CA GLU A 159 -18.85 -30.47 5.04
C GLU A 159 -19.25 -29.06 5.50
N SER A 160 -18.25 -28.22 5.80
CA SER A 160 -18.44 -26.82 6.20
C SER A 160 -18.69 -25.85 5.02
N ALA A 161 -18.76 -26.33 3.78
CA ALA A 161 -18.93 -25.46 2.63
C ALA A 161 -20.37 -24.92 2.52
N GLU A 162 -20.50 -23.60 2.39
CA GLU A 162 -21.80 -22.93 2.23
C GLU A 162 -22.21 -22.77 0.76
N LEU A 163 -21.23 -22.53 -0.11
CA LEU A 163 -21.45 -22.06 -1.48
C LEU A 163 -20.20 -22.36 -2.32
N LEU A 164 -20.38 -22.75 -3.59
CA LEU A 164 -19.31 -22.71 -4.58
C LEU A 164 -19.38 -21.38 -5.34
N ILE A 165 -18.25 -20.66 -5.37
CA ILE A 165 -18.10 -19.42 -6.14
C ILE A 165 -17.07 -19.67 -7.24
N CYS A 166 -17.42 -19.38 -8.48
CA CYS A 166 -16.49 -19.47 -9.60
C CYS A 166 -16.44 -18.13 -10.35
N GLU A 167 -15.28 -17.50 -10.38
CA GLU A 167 -15.02 -16.36 -11.28
C GLU A 167 -14.24 -16.86 -12.51
N SER A 168 -14.73 -16.56 -13.70
CA SER A 168 -14.16 -17.01 -14.97
C SER A 168 -13.69 -15.82 -15.80
N PHE A 169 -12.47 -15.90 -16.31
CA PHE A 169 -11.82 -14.86 -17.09
C PHE A 169 -11.84 -15.26 -18.57
N GLY A 170 -12.60 -14.52 -19.38
CA GLY A 170 -12.84 -14.81 -20.78
C GLY A 170 -14.33 -14.95 -21.10
N ASN A 171 -14.64 -15.47 -22.29
CA ASN A 171 -16.02 -15.60 -22.80
C ASN A 171 -16.67 -16.97 -22.52
N ALA A 172 -16.16 -17.74 -21.56
CA ALA A 172 -16.79 -18.98 -21.09
C ALA A 172 -16.60 -19.14 -19.58
N ALA A 173 -17.39 -20.03 -18.98
CA ALA A 173 -17.32 -20.42 -17.58
C ALA A 173 -17.33 -21.97 -17.46
N PRO A 174 -16.70 -22.54 -16.43
CA PRO A 174 -16.85 -23.95 -16.09
C PRO A 174 -18.31 -24.33 -15.82
N GLU A 175 -18.64 -25.59 -16.09
CA GLU A 175 -19.91 -26.20 -15.68
C GLU A 175 -19.68 -27.18 -14.54
N PHE A 176 -20.66 -27.29 -13.63
CA PHE A 176 -20.57 -28.10 -12.42
C PHE A 176 -21.69 -29.14 -12.44
N GLU A 177 -21.37 -30.38 -12.07
CA GLU A 177 -22.31 -31.50 -12.02
C GLU A 177 -22.08 -32.32 -10.76
N ALA A 178 -23.16 -32.75 -10.11
CA ALA A 178 -23.15 -33.74 -9.03
C ALA A 178 -24.22 -34.79 -9.31
N ASP A 179 -23.91 -36.06 -9.05
CA ASP A 179 -24.85 -37.19 -9.22
C ASP A 179 -25.54 -37.24 -10.60
N GLY A 180 -24.80 -36.87 -11.66
CA GLY A 180 -25.33 -36.85 -13.03
C GLY A 180 -26.22 -35.65 -13.36
N ARG A 181 -26.40 -34.70 -12.43
CA ARG A 181 -27.25 -33.52 -12.60
C ARG A 181 -26.42 -32.23 -12.59
N PRO A 182 -26.69 -31.29 -13.52
CA PRO A 182 -26.09 -29.96 -13.47
C PRO A 182 -26.41 -29.28 -12.14
N LEU A 183 -25.42 -28.63 -11.54
CA LEU A 183 -25.64 -27.76 -10.39
C LEU A 183 -26.08 -26.38 -10.87
N GLU A 184 -27.29 -25.99 -10.51
CA GLU A 184 -27.87 -24.69 -10.83
C GLU A 184 -27.22 -23.57 -10.00
N GLY A 185 -27.11 -22.38 -10.58
CA GLY A 185 -26.52 -21.25 -9.89
C GLY A 185 -26.69 -19.93 -10.62
N GLU A 186 -26.65 -18.83 -9.86
CA GLU A 186 -26.74 -17.48 -10.43
C GLU A 186 -25.46 -17.18 -11.23
N LEU A 187 -25.60 -16.88 -12.52
CA LEU A 187 -24.51 -16.46 -13.40
C LEU A 187 -24.61 -14.96 -13.70
N LYS A 188 -23.63 -14.20 -13.21
CA LYS A 188 -23.55 -12.76 -13.38
C LYS A 188 -22.37 -12.38 -14.27
N LYS A 189 -22.61 -11.51 -15.27
CA LYS A 189 -21.54 -10.93 -16.09
C LYS A 189 -20.91 -9.72 -15.38
N LEU A 190 -19.58 -9.68 -15.33
CA LEU A 190 -18.78 -8.61 -14.71
C LEU A 190 -17.78 -8.06 -15.73
N GLY A 191 -18.25 -7.18 -16.63
CA GLY A 191 -17.42 -6.67 -17.71
C GLY A 191 -16.94 -7.79 -18.66
N ARG A 192 -15.66 -8.16 -18.58
CA ARG A 192 -15.02 -9.24 -19.35
C ARG A 192 -14.94 -10.59 -18.60
N SER A 193 -15.39 -10.66 -17.35
CA SER A 193 -15.45 -11.90 -16.56
C SER A 193 -16.90 -12.33 -16.29
N TRP A 194 -17.05 -13.56 -15.82
CA TRP A 194 -18.30 -14.15 -15.37
C TRP A 194 -18.16 -14.65 -13.95
N LYS A 195 -19.17 -14.46 -13.12
CA LYS A 195 -19.22 -14.97 -11.76
C LYS A 195 -20.41 -15.89 -11.58
N ARG A 196 -20.17 -17.11 -11.15
CA ARG A 196 -21.20 -18.10 -10.84
C ARG A 196 -21.25 -18.36 -9.34
N LEU A 197 -22.46 -18.36 -8.77
CA LEU A 197 -22.74 -18.70 -7.38
C LEU A 197 -23.64 -19.95 -7.35
N VAL A 198 -23.14 -21.06 -6.80
CA VAL A 198 -23.85 -22.35 -6.78
C VAL A 198 -24.12 -22.75 -5.33
N PRO A 199 -25.35 -22.52 -4.80
CA PRO A 199 -25.70 -22.76 -3.39
C PRO A 199 -25.93 -24.24 -3.07
N ASP A 200 -26.52 -24.99 -4.00
CA ASP A 200 -26.89 -26.39 -3.79
C ASP A 200 -25.70 -27.31 -4.11
N ILE A 201 -24.83 -27.52 -3.12
CA ILE A 201 -23.59 -28.30 -3.25
C ILE A 201 -23.61 -29.60 -2.43
N PRO A 202 -23.00 -30.70 -2.92
CA PRO A 202 -22.97 -31.98 -2.21
C PRO A 202 -21.91 -31.97 -1.09
N ARG A 203 -22.24 -31.39 0.07
CA ARG A 203 -21.35 -31.31 1.24
C ARG A 203 -20.82 -32.69 1.65
N GLY A 204 -19.50 -32.79 1.86
CA GLY A 204 -18.80 -34.04 2.13
C GLY A 204 -18.53 -34.90 0.88
N GLY A 205 -19.06 -34.53 -0.28
CA GLY A 205 -18.97 -35.26 -1.54
C GLY A 205 -17.98 -34.66 -2.55
N THR A 206 -18.22 -34.94 -3.83
CA THR A 206 -17.41 -34.41 -4.94
C THR A 206 -18.30 -33.80 -6.02
N VAL A 207 -17.74 -32.81 -6.73
CA VAL A 207 -18.39 -32.14 -7.87
C VAL A 207 -17.53 -32.35 -9.10
N ARG A 208 -18.14 -32.81 -10.20
CA ARG A 208 -17.50 -32.86 -11.51
C ARG A 208 -17.48 -31.46 -12.13
N VAL A 209 -16.31 -31.04 -12.61
CA VAL A 209 -16.07 -29.76 -13.27
C VAL A 209 -15.79 -30.00 -14.75
N LYS A 210 -16.62 -29.45 -15.63
CA LYS A 210 -16.45 -29.54 -17.08
C LYS A 210 -15.80 -28.26 -17.61
N LEU A 211 -14.67 -28.43 -18.29
CA LEU A 211 -13.78 -27.37 -18.80
C LEU A 211 -13.70 -27.32 -20.33
N GLY A 212 -14.58 -28.04 -21.05
CA GLY A 212 -14.51 -28.20 -22.50
C GLY A 212 -14.46 -26.89 -23.31
N ARG A 213 -14.98 -25.78 -22.76
CA ARG A 213 -14.96 -24.44 -23.37
C ARG A 213 -13.91 -23.48 -22.78
N MET A 214 -13.04 -23.97 -21.91
CA MET A 214 -12.09 -23.16 -21.13
C MET A 214 -10.67 -23.08 -21.71
N SER A 215 -10.36 -23.78 -22.81
CA SER A 215 -9.00 -23.72 -23.39
C SER A 215 -8.56 -22.29 -23.74
N GLY A 216 -7.38 -21.89 -23.27
CA GLY A 216 -6.84 -20.53 -23.40
C GLY A 216 -7.47 -19.50 -22.45
N LYS A 217 -8.31 -19.92 -21.50
CA LYS A 217 -9.00 -19.08 -20.52
C LYS A 217 -8.56 -19.43 -19.11
N ALA A 218 -9.07 -18.71 -18.12
CA ALA A 218 -8.77 -18.98 -16.72
C ALA A 218 -10.02 -18.89 -15.85
N PHE A 219 -9.95 -19.47 -14.65
CA PHE A 219 -10.98 -19.33 -13.64
C PHE A 219 -10.39 -19.46 -12.23
N ALA A 220 -11.13 -18.98 -11.25
CA ALA A 220 -10.82 -19.05 -9.83
C ALA A 220 -12.02 -19.63 -9.08
N ILE A 221 -11.76 -20.59 -8.20
CA ILE A 221 -12.77 -21.21 -7.32
C ILE A 221 -12.60 -20.64 -5.92
N ASP A 222 -13.72 -20.34 -5.27
CA ASP A 222 -13.78 -19.84 -3.90
C ASP A 222 -14.99 -20.41 -3.14
N GLY A 223 -14.99 -20.27 -1.81
CA GLY A 223 -15.94 -20.93 -0.91
C GLY A 223 -15.59 -22.39 -0.58
N MET A 224 -14.71 -23.02 -1.37
CA MET A 224 -14.15 -24.36 -1.17
C MET A 224 -12.74 -24.46 -1.79
N PRO A 225 -11.91 -25.47 -1.44
CA PRO A 225 -10.59 -25.60 -2.05
C PRO A 225 -10.70 -25.88 -3.55
N GLY A 226 -10.07 -25.04 -4.37
CA GLY A 226 -10.10 -25.17 -5.84
C GLY A 226 -9.17 -26.24 -6.43
N LEU A 227 -8.96 -27.37 -5.74
CA LEU A 227 -8.06 -28.44 -6.20
C LEU A 227 -8.80 -29.44 -7.10
N LEU A 228 -8.47 -29.42 -8.39
CA LEU A 228 -9.06 -30.26 -9.42
C LEU A 228 -8.30 -31.58 -9.53
N CYS A 229 -8.98 -32.69 -9.32
CA CYS A 229 -8.41 -34.03 -9.33
C CYS A 229 -8.92 -34.84 -10.54
N PRO A 230 -8.17 -35.82 -11.05
CA PRO A 230 -8.55 -36.59 -12.23
C PRO A 230 -9.75 -37.50 -11.99
N THR A 231 -9.95 -37.95 -10.75
CA THR A 231 -11.05 -38.85 -10.37
C THR A 231 -11.73 -38.38 -9.08
N PRO A 232 -12.99 -38.79 -8.82
CA PRO A 232 -13.67 -38.46 -7.56
C PRO A 232 -12.97 -39.10 -6.35
N GLU A 233 -12.34 -40.27 -6.50
CA GLU A 233 -11.57 -40.93 -5.42
C GLU A 233 -10.34 -40.10 -5.04
N ALA A 234 -9.62 -39.56 -6.02
CA ALA A 234 -8.49 -38.67 -5.78
C ALA A 234 -8.95 -37.37 -5.09
N ALA A 235 -10.08 -36.79 -5.50
CA ALA A 235 -10.66 -35.62 -4.84
C ALA A 235 -11.03 -35.91 -3.38
N ALA A 236 -11.73 -37.03 -3.12
CA ALA A 236 -12.11 -37.46 -1.78
C ALA A 236 -10.90 -37.78 -0.88
N LYS A 237 -9.81 -38.30 -1.46
CA LYS A 237 -8.59 -38.63 -0.73
C LYS A 237 -7.74 -37.40 -0.40
N LEU A 238 -7.55 -36.50 -1.37
CA LEU A 238 -6.76 -35.28 -1.16
C LEU A 238 -7.52 -34.21 -0.37
N LYS A 239 -8.87 -34.24 -0.36
CA LYS A 239 -9.74 -33.28 0.34
C LYS A 239 -9.36 -31.82 0.10
N GLY A 240 -8.87 -31.50 -1.10
CA GLY A 240 -8.41 -30.15 -1.42
C GLY A 240 -7.12 -29.69 -0.72
N GLY A 241 -6.41 -30.59 -0.05
CA GLY A 241 -5.26 -30.29 0.82
C GLY A 241 -5.64 -29.85 2.23
N LEU A 242 -6.92 -29.99 2.61
CA LEU A 242 -7.40 -29.62 3.94
C LEU A 242 -6.91 -30.60 5.01
N VAL A 243 -6.59 -30.08 6.19
CA VAL A 243 -6.17 -30.84 7.36
C VAL A 243 -7.01 -30.42 8.55
N GLU A 244 -7.54 -31.38 9.31
CA GLU A 244 -8.19 -31.09 10.58
C GLU A 244 -7.14 -31.12 11.69
N GLU A 245 -7.07 -30.04 12.47
CA GLU A 245 -6.13 -29.93 13.57
C GLU A 245 -6.79 -29.21 14.75
N SER A 246 -6.78 -29.86 15.92
CA SER A 246 -7.28 -29.29 17.18
C SER A 246 -8.67 -28.64 17.02
N GLY A 247 -9.59 -29.35 16.35
CA GLY A 247 -10.98 -28.94 16.10
C GLY A 247 -11.17 -27.86 15.02
N VAL A 248 -10.13 -27.53 14.25
CA VAL A 248 -10.19 -26.52 13.18
C VAL A 248 -9.72 -27.11 11.86
N LEU A 249 -10.51 -26.93 10.80
CA LEU A 249 -10.14 -27.30 9.44
C LEU A 249 -9.27 -26.19 8.81
N VAL A 250 -8.04 -26.52 8.42
CA VAL A 250 -7.04 -25.60 7.88
C VAL A 250 -6.55 -26.02 6.49
N ALA A 251 -5.91 -25.10 5.76
CA ALA A 251 -5.63 -25.25 4.32
C ALA A 251 -4.32 -25.99 3.96
N GLY A 252 -3.68 -26.64 4.94
CA GLY A 252 -2.46 -27.41 4.70
C GLY A 252 -1.69 -27.78 5.98
N PRO A 253 -0.60 -28.57 5.84
CA PRO A 253 0.17 -29.08 6.97
C PRO A 253 0.93 -27.99 7.74
N LEU A 254 1.39 -26.93 7.07
CA LEU A 254 2.04 -25.79 7.72
C LEU A 254 1.06 -25.04 8.63
N GLN A 255 -0.16 -24.79 8.14
CA GLN A 255 -1.24 -24.19 8.92
C GLN A 255 -1.66 -25.08 10.09
N ALA A 256 -1.64 -26.40 9.91
CA ALA A 256 -1.91 -27.36 10.98
C ALA A 256 -0.84 -27.29 12.07
N ARG A 257 0.45 -27.24 11.72
CA ARG A 257 1.53 -27.04 12.71
C ARG A 257 1.36 -25.74 13.50
N ALA A 258 1.02 -24.64 12.82
CA ALA A 258 0.71 -23.37 13.48
C ALA A 258 -0.50 -23.50 14.43
N ARG A 259 -1.58 -24.17 13.99
CA ARG A 259 -2.78 -24.40 14.81
C ARG A 259 -2.48 -25.24 16.06
N ARG A 260 -1.71 -26.31 15.91
CA ARG A 260 -1.28 -27.20 17.00
C ARG A 260 -0.48 -26.45 18.04
N LEU A 261 0.46 -25.61 17.60
CA LEU A 261 1.24 -24.76 18.50
C LEU A 261 0.32 -23.82 19.28
N VAL A 262 -0.61 -23.13 18.60
CA VAL A 262 -1.56 -22.22 19.26
C VAL A 262 -2.45 -22.97 20.26
N ALA A 263 -2.91 -24.18 19.93
CA ALA A 263 -3.75 -25.00 20.81
C ALA A 263 -3.03 -25.45 22.09
N GLY A 264 -1.69 -25.47 22.08
CA GLY A 264 -0.86 -25.88 23.21
C GLY A 264 -0.69 -24.82 24.30
N PHE A 265 -1.07 -23.56 24.04
CA PHE A 265 -1.07 -22.51 25.06
C PHE A 265 -2.17 -22.71 26.09
N LYS A 266 -2.02 -22.07 27.24
CA LYS A 266 -3.05 -21.97 28.28
C LYS A 266 -3.54 -20.52 28.40
N PRO A 267 -4.79 -20.26 28.83
CA PRO A 267 -5.30 -18.90 29.00
C PRO A 267 -4.39 -17.99 29.85
N GLU A 268 -3.74 -18.55 30.87
CA GLU A 268 -2.86 -17.83 31.80
C GLU A 268 -1.58 -17.33 31.12
N ASP A 269 -1.15 -17.96 30.01
CA ASP A 269 0.03 -17.57 29.23
C ASP A 269 -0.10 -16.16 28.61
N PHE A 270 -1.31 -15.60 28.59
CA PHE A 270 -1.63 -14.30 28.01
C PHE A 270 -1.95 -13.23 29.06
N GLU A 271 -1.91 -13.56 30.36
CA GLU A 271 -2.25 -12.60 31.42
C GLU A 271 -1.19 -11.50 31.56
N LEU A 272 -1.64 -10.25 31.50
CA LEU A 272 -0.76 -9.09 31.57
C LEU A 272 -0.54 -8.65 33.02
N ASN A 273 0.40 -9.32 33.68
CA ASN A 273 0.91 -8.92 34.99
C ASN A 273 2.12 -8.00 34.82
N LEU A 274 1.86 -6.73 34.51
CA LEU A 274 2.88 -5.73 34.17
C LEU A 274 3.05 -4.71 35.30
N ASP A 275 4.30 -4.41 35.64
CA ASP A 275 4.65 -3.38 36.62
C ASP A 275 4.81 -2.02 35.93
N PHE A 276 3.71 -1.28 35.84
CA PHE A 276 3.71 0.07 35.27
C PHE A 276 4.22 1.10 36.29
N PRO A 277 5.11 2.01 35.90
CA PRO A 277 5.45 3.17 36.72
C PRO A 277 4.21 3.99 37.08
N ASP A 278 4.09 4.41 38.35
CA ASP A 278 2.97 5.26 38.80
C ASP A 278 3.05 6.70 38.27
N LYS A 279 4.27 7.18 38.04
CA LYS A 279 4.57 8.54 37.58
C LYS A 279 5.83 8.57 36.73
N VAL A 280 5.98 9.64 35.95
CA VAL A 280 7.21 9.91 35.21
C VAL A 280 8.33 10.27 36.20
N PRO A 281 9.50 9.60 36.17
CA PRO A 281 10.63 9.98 36.99
C PRO A 281 11.11 11.40 36.70
N ALA A 282 11.44 12.16 37.76
CA ALA A 282 11.94 13.52 37.62
C ALA A 282 13.28 13.55 36.85
N ASP A 283 14.12 12.55 37.04
CA ASP A 283 15.46 12.39 36.46
C ASP A 283 15.48 11.64 35.10
N LEU A 284 14.34 11.55 34.41
CA LEU A 284 14.26 10.90 33.11
C LEU A 284 15.17 11.58 32.08
N LYS A 285 16.23 10.87 31.64
CA LYS A 285 17.31 11.43 30.81
C LYS A 285 16.93 11.72 29.35
N ASN A 286 16.02 10.95 28.76
CA ASN A 286 15.61 11.13 27.37
C ASN A 286 14.09 10.96 27.22
N PRO A 287 13.29 11.97 27.65
CA PRO A 287 11.83 11.90 27.57
C PRO A 287 11.32 11.71 26.14
N GLN A 288 11.98 12.29 25.13
CA GLN A 288 11.58 12.18 23.72
C GLN A 288 11.63 10.74 23.21
N LEU A 289 12.68 9.98 23.56
CA LEU A 289 12.80 8.58 23.16
C LEU A 289 11.74 7.70 23.84
N GLU A 290 11.44 7.95 25.11
CA GLU A 290 10.40 7.23 25.85
C GLU A 290 9.00 7.50 25.30
N ALA A 291 8.73 8.75 24.89
CA ALA A 291 7.47 9.17 24.31
C ALA A 291 7.08 8.44 23.02
N VAL A 292 8.04 7.83 22.31
CA VAL A 292 7.78 7.00 21.11
C VAL A 292 6.81 5.85 21.41
N LEU A 293 6.84 5.32 22.64
CA LEU A 293 5.99 4.23 23.10
C LEU A 293 4.60 4.68 23.58
N TYR A 294 4.31 5.98 23.53
CA TYR A 294 3.06 6.53 24.03
C TYR A 294 2.28 7.25 22.94
N GLY A 295 1.05 7.62 23.27
CA GLY A 295 0.07 8.07 22.32
C GLY A 295 -0.70 6.89 21.70
N LYS A 296 -1.76 7.24 20.97
CA LYS A 296 -2.67 6.29 20.31
C LYS A 296 -1.94 5.27 19.43
N TYR A 297 -0.84 5.67 18.81
CA TYR A 297 -0.05 4.82 17.90
C TYR A 297 1.25 4.29 18.50
N GLY A 298 1.55 4.57 19.78
CA GLY A 298 2.79 4.17 20.49
C GLY A 298 2.76 2.80 21.18
N ALA A 299 1.67 2.05 21.04
CA ALA A 299 1.42 0.74 21.66
C ALA A 299 1.30 0.68 23.19
N SER A 300 2.17 1.30 24.01
CA SER A 300 2.03 1.19 25.48
C SER A 300 0.70 1.77 25.96
N GLY A 301 0.27 2.91 25.41
CA GLY A 301 -1.01 3.55 25.75
C GLY A 301 -2.26 2.76 25.32
N MET A 302 -2.10 1.79 24.41
CA MET A 302 -3.17 0.94 23.85
C MET A 302 -3.14 -0.49 24.39
N LEU A 303 -2.10 -0.89 25.13
CA LEU A 303 -1.82 -2.29 25.44
C LEU A 303 -2.97 -2.97 26.17
N ILE A 304 -3.47 -2.36 27.25
CA ILE A 304 -4.56 -2.92 28.05
C ILE A 304 -5.90 -2.96 27.28
N PRO A 305 -6.39 -1.85 26.67
CA PRO A 305 -7.66 -1.87 25.96
C PRO A 305 -7.64 -2.79 24.74
N ALA A 306 -6.56 -2.82 23.95
CA ALA A 306 -6.45 -3.73 22.82
C ALA A 306 -6.38 -5.21 23.27
N SER A 307 -5.74 -5.50 24.40
CA SER A 307 -5.68 -6.86 24.97
C SER A 307 -7.04 -7.43 25.35
N ARG A 308 -8.01 -6.58 25.73
CA ARG A 308 -9.39 -7.00 26.02
C ARG A 308 -10.13 -7.44 24.75
N LEU A 309 -9.75 -6.92 23.59
CA LEU A 309 -10.36 -7.24 22.31
C LEU A 309 -9.74 -8.50 21.68
N GLN A 310 -8.47 -8.78 21.97
CA GLN A 310 -7.80 -9.97 21.50
C GLN A 310 -8.46 -11.24 22.05
N ILE A 311 -8.77 -12.19 21.17
CA ILE A 311 -9.24 -13.51 21.59
C ILE A 311 -8.04 -14.33 22.06
N THR A 312 -8.06 -14.76 23.32
CA THR A 312 -6.97 -15.50 23.96
C THR A 312 -7.36 -16.94 24.33
N ASP A 313 -8.52 -17.42 23.86
CA ASP A 313 -8.92 -18.82 24.00
C ASP A 313 -8.12 -19.67 22.99
N PRO A 314 -7.19 -20.54 23.43
CA PRO A 314 -6.38 -21.40 22.56
C PRO A 314 -7.20 -22.44 21.78
N ALA A 315 -8.36 -22.85 22.30
CA ALA A 315 -9.26 -23.78 21.63
C ALA A 315 -10.07 -23.08 20.53
N GLY A 316 -10.31 -21.77 20.69
CA GLY A 316 -11.06 -20.95 19.75
C GLY A 316 -10.37 -20.81 18.40
N ARG A 317 -11.11 -21.04 17.32
CA ARG A 317 -10.67 -20.83 15.93
C ARG A 317 -10.08 -19.45 15.66
N TRP A 318 -10.63 -18.43 16.32
CA TRP A 318 -10.26 -17.02 16.13
C TRP A 318 -9.21 -16.53 17.13
N CYS A 319 -8.52 -17.44 17.84
CA CYS A 319 -7.42 -17.08 18.74
C CYS A 319 -6.41 -16.15 18.04
N GLY A 320 -6.05 -15.07 18.71
CA GLY A 320 -5.15 -14.03 18.22
C GLY A 320 -5.84 -12.84 17.52
N ALA A 321 -7.06 -12.99 17.01
CA ALA A 321 -7.79 -11.90 16.33
C ALA A 321 -8.28 -10.83 17.32
N LEU A 322 -8.37 -9.56 16.87
CA LEU A 322 -8.94 -8.47 17.66
C LEU A 322 -10.42 -8.28 17.32
N ILE A 323 -11.30 -8.78 18.19
CA ILE A 323 -12.75 -8.74 18.01
C ILE A 323 -13.40 -8.32 19.31
N ALA A 324 -14.15 -7.20 19.23
CA ALA A 324 -14.88 -6.67 20.37
C ALA A 324 -15.87 -7.71 20.94
N PRO A 325 -15.95 -7.89 22.27
CA PRO A 325 -16.75 -8.93 22.90
C PRO A 325 -18.19 -9.02 22.37
N GLU A 326 -18.84 -7.88 22.16
CA GLU A 326 -20.22 -7.76 21.67
C GLU A 326 -20.40 -8.25 20.23
N LYS A 327 -19.33 -8.33 19.43
CA LYS A 327 -19.35 -8.82 18.04
C LYS A 327 -18.97 -10.30 17.90
N ARG A 328 -18.58 -10.97 18.99
CA ARG A 328 -18.12 -12.36 18.94
C ARG A 328 -19.26 -13.34 18.64
N GLY A 329 -20.50 -12.99 18.95
CA GLY A 329 -21.69 -13.80 18.61
C GLY A 329 -21.91 -13.95 17.09
N GLU A 330 -21.43 -13.00 16.28
CA GLU A 330 -21.54 -13.02 14.80
C GLU A 330 -20.52 -13.95 14.13
N LEU A 331 -19.65 -14.63 14.90
CA LEU A 331 -18.57 -15.44 14.34
C LEU A 331 -19.05 -16.81 13.83
N SER A 332 -20.18 -17.31 14.33
CA SER A 332 -20.79 -18.58 13.88
C SER A 332 -21.23 -18.53 12.41
N GLU A 333 -21.71 -17.38 11.92
CA GLU A 333 -22.07 -17.13 10.52
C GLU A 333 -20.85 -16.99 9.59
N ARG A 334 -19.63 -17.02 10.14
CA ARG A 334 -18.36 -16.80 9.42
C ARG A 334 -17.49 -18.06 9.38
N ASN A 335 -18.08 -19.22 9.67
CA ASN A 335 -17.37 -20.49 9.87
C ASN A 335 -16.90 -21.19 8.57
N ASN A 336 -16.87 -20.53 7.42
CA ASN A 336 -16.20 -21.10 6.25
C ASN A 336 -14.67 -21.07 6.46
N PHE A 337 -13.93 -22.07 5.98
CA PHE A 337 -12.47 -22.20 6.19
C PHE A 337 -11.61 -21.10 5.49
N LEU A 338 -12.23 -20.05 4.91
CA LEU A 338 -11.58 -19.00 4.10
C LEU A 338 -11.77 -17.55 4.63
N ALA A 339 -12.64 -17.32 5.62
CA ALA A 339 -13.02 -15.97 6.04
C ALA A 339 -12.00 -15.30 6.98
N ASN A 340 -10.91 -14.74 6.45
CA ASN A 340 -9.97 -13.92 7.23
C ASN A 340 -10.26 -12.40 7.14
N ARG A 341 -11.51 -11.98 7.38
CA ARG A 341 -11.85 -10.54 7.45
C ARG A 341 -11.57 -9.91 8.82
N GLN A 342 -10.99 -10.68 9.75
CA GLN A 342 -10.80 -10.27 11.15
C GLN A 342 -9.41 -9.66 11.32
N ARG A 343 -9.37 -8.49 11.97
CA ARG A 343 -8.22 -7.60 11.98
C ARG A 343 -7.11 -8.15 12.90
N ALA A 344 -5.94 -8.39 12.33
CA ALA A 344 -4.68 -8.61 13.07
C ALA A 344 -3.44 -8.05 12.31
N TYR A 345 -3.63 -7.14 11.35
CA TYR A 345 -2.60 -6.84 10.33
C TYR A 345 -1.32 -6.20 10.86
N PHE A 346 -1.40 -5.43 11.95
CA PHE A 346 -0.25 -4.70 12.52
C PHE A 346 0.15 -5.18 13.91
N ASP A 347 -0.70 -6.00 14.53
CA ASP A 347 -0.71 -6.19 15.97
C ASP A 347 0.53 -6.95 16.48
N ALA A 348 1.00 -7.94 15.70
CA ALA A 348 2.23 -8.66 16.02
C ALA A 348 3.46 -7.73 16.08
N ALA A 349 3.59 -6.77 15.16
CA ALA A 349 4.73 -5.85 15.12
C ALA A 349 4.70 -4.85 16.29
N ALA A 350 3.52 -4.31 16.63
CA ALA A 350 3.37 -3.41 17.77
C ALA A 350 3.74 -4.10 19.10
N LEU A 351 3.24 -5.33 19.31
CA LEU A 351 3.56 -6.14 20.48
C LEU A 351 5.04 -6.56 20.52
N ALA A 352 5.62 -6.93 19.37
CA ALA A 352 7.04 -7.23 19.24
C ALA A 352 7.92 -6.05 19.64
N GLY A 353 7.59 -4.83 19.18
CA GLY A 353 8.28 -3.60 19.59
C GLY A 353 8.22 -3.40 21.10
N LEU A 354 7.04 -3.54 21.72
CA LEU A 354 6.91 -3.44 23.18
C LEU A 354 7.71 -4.51 23.94
N ALA A 355 7.76 -5.74 23.45
CA ALA A 355 8.51 -6.80 24.11
C ALA A 355 10.03 -6.62 24.02
N THR A 356 10.53 -5.84 23.06
CA THR A 356 11.96 -5.79 22.72
C THR A 356 12.63 -4.45 23.01
N ILE A 357 11.87 -3.35 23.13
CA ILE A 357 12.41 -2.02 23.36
C ILE A 357 12.75 -1.83 24.86
N PRO A 358 14.03 -1.62 25.22
CA PRO A 358 14.49 -1.48 26.61
C PRO A 358 14.31 -0.04 27.14
N ALA A 359 13.15 0.57 26.93
CA ALA A 359 12.84 1.91 27.43
C ALA A 359 12.46 1.85 28.92
N LYS A 360 12.82 2.87 29.71
CA LYS A 360 12.63 2.87 31.17
C LYS A 360 11.15 2.84 31.57
N LEU A 361 10.27 3.43 30.76
CA LEU A 361 8.84 3.48 31.02
C LEU A 361 8.08 2.30 30.40
N ASN A 362 8.78 1.38 29.71
CA ASN A 362 8.17 0.23 29.07
C ASN A 362 8.01 -0.96 30.03
N ALA A 363 6.85 -1.05 30.68
CA ALA A 363 6.51 -2.18 31.55
C ALA A 363 6.40 -3.54 30.82
N ALA A 364 6.29 -3.53 29.49
CA ALA A 364 6.15 -4.72 28.67
C ALA A 364 7.49 -5.33 28.19
N TYR A 365 8.62 -4.65 28.44
CA TYR A 365 9.93 -5.12 28.00
C TYR A 365 10.22 -6.53 28.53
N ARG A 366 10.47 -7.47 27.61
CA ARG A 366 10.68 -8.91 27.86
C ARG A 366 9.54 -9.64 28.57
N SER A 367 8.34 -9.06 28.62
CA SER A 367 7.17 -9.76 29.18
C SER A 367 6.79 -10.97 28.32
N ARG A 368 6.80 -12.18 28.92
CA ARG A 368 6.42 -13.41 28.22
C ARG A 368 4.98 -13.38 27.73
N ALA A 369 4.07 -12.79 28.49
CA ALA A 369 2.67 -12.65 28.09
C ALA A 369 2.51 -11.77 26.83
N VAL A 370 3.29 -10.69 26.72
CA VAL A 370 3.29 -9.83 25.52
C VAL A 370 3.88 -10.57 24.32
N VAL A 371 4.96 -11.33 24.51
CA VAL A 371 5.52 -12.21 23.47
C VAL A 371 4.49 -13.25 23.01
N ASN A 372 3.82 -13.93 23.93
CA ASN A 372 2.78 -14.93 23.60
C ASN A 372 1.61 -14.30 22.85
N ARG A 373 1.18 -13.10 23.24
CA ARG A 373 0.14 -12.33 22.52
C ARG A 373 0.57 -11.96 21.10
N ALA A 374 1.84 -11.62 20.89
CA ALA A 374 2.40 -11.36 19.56
C ALA A 374 2.39 -12.64 18.71
N VAL A 375 2.76 -13.78 19.31
CA VAL A 375 2.74 -15.11 18.65
C VAL A 375 1.34 -15.46 18.19
N ILE A 376 0.32 -15.39 19.04
CA ILE A 376 -1.06 -15.74 18.61
C ILE A 376 -1.60 -14.74 17.57
N ALA A 377 -1.24 -13.45 17.64
CA ALA A 377 -1.61 -12.48 16.60
C ALA A 377 -0.99 -12.83 15.23
N ALA A 378 0.27 -13.26 15.23
CA ALA A 378 0.94 -13.70 14.00
C ALA A 378 0.37 -15.02 13.47
N PHE A 379 0.23 -16.02 14.34
CA PHE A 379 -0.21 -17.35 13.98
C PHE A 379 -1.69 -17.37 13.58
N HIS A 380 -2.50 -16.43 14.05
CA HIS A 380 -3.85 -16.20 13.51
C HIS A 380 -3.83 -16.05 11.98
N ASN A 381 -2.90 -15.24 11.44
CA ASN A 381 -2.76 -15.02 10.01
C ASN A 381 -2.28 -16.28 9.29
N PHE A 382 -1.32 -17.02 9.87
CA PHE A 382 -0.80 -18.25 9.27
C PHE A 382 -1.83 -19.38 9.27
N ILE A 383 -2.59 -19.57 10.34
CA ILE A 383 -3.66 -20.59 10.43
C ILE A 383 -4.71 -20.38 9.33
N HIS A 384 -5.02 -19.12 9.01
CA HIS A 384 -6.00 -18.75 7.99
C HIS A 384 -5.40 -18.47 6.61
N MET A 385 -4.10 -18.71 6.43
CA MET A 385 -3.42 -18.62 5.14
C MET A 385 -3.99 -19.69 4.20
N GLN A 386 -4.23 -19.33 2.94
CA GLN A 386 -4.70 -20.28 1.94
C GLN A 386 -3.67 -21.37 1.66
N GLY A 387 -4.12 -22.48 1.08
CA GLY A 387 -3.24 -23.62 0.81
C GLY A 387 -2.12 -23.30 -0.17
N ASP A 388 -2.21 -22.21 -0.95
CA ASP A 388 -1.18 -21.66 -1.85
C ASP A 388 -0.31 -20.56 -1.20
N ASP A 389 -0.34 -20.45 0.11
CA ASP A 389 0.44 -19.53 0.96
C ASP A 389 0.04 -18.06 0.88
N LEU A 390 -1.19 -17.77 0.42
CA LEU A 390 -1.70 -16.40 0.39
C LEU A 390 -2.38 -15.98 1.69
N LEU A 391 -2.01 -14.80 2.16
CA LEU A 391 -2.71 -14.06 3.21
C LEU A 391 -3.99 -13.46 2.61
N ARG A 392 -5.09 -14.20 2.73
CA ARG A 392 -6.40 -13.80 2.18
C ARG A 392 -7.15 -12.93 3.17
N GLU A 393 -8.08 -12.11 2.66
CA GLU A 393 -8.99 -11.24 3.39
C GLU A 393 -10.38 -11.28 2.76
N GLY A 394 -11.20 -12.19 3.25
CA GLY A 394 -12.57 -12.39 2.78
C GLY A 394 -12.64 -13.26 1.52
N ASP A 395 -13.76 -13.14 0.81
CA ASP A 395 -14.13 -14.02 -0.29
C ASP A 395 -14.70 -13.25 -1.48
N PHE A 396 -14.89 -13.97 -2.57
CA PHE A 396 -15.41 -13.48 -3.82
C PHE A 396 -16.87 -13.07 -3.74
N ARG A 397 -17.63 -13.33 -2.66
CA ARG A 397 -19.00 -12.79 -2.54
C ARG A 397 -18.97 -11.27 -2.54
N ASN A 398 -17.99 -10.70 -1.81
CA ASN A 398 -17.96 -9.28 -1.46
C ASN A 398 -16.79 -8.49 -2.06
N THR A 399 -15.81 -9.16 -2.66
CA THR A 399 -14.67 -8.51 -3.33
C THR A 399 -14.14 -9.39 -4.46
N ASN A 400 -13.78 -8.83 -5.60
CA ASN A 400 -13.01 -9.57 -6.63
C ASN A 400 -11.51 -9.62 -6.31
N TYR A 401 -11.12 -9.10 -5.14
CA TYR A 401 -9.74 -8.95 -4.72
C TYR A 401 -9.54 -9.26 -3.22
N PRO A 402 -9.48 -10.55 -2.86
CA PRO A 402 -9.47 -11.01 -1.48
C PRO A 402 -8.05 -11.03 -0.89
N VAL A 403 -7.13 -10.19 -1.34
CA VAL A 403 -5.76 -10.07 -0.80
C VAL A 403 -5.42 -8.60 -0.53
N SER A 404 -6.44 -7.80 -0.22
CA SER A 404 -6.37 -6.33 -0.25
C SER A 404 -5.39 -5.72 0.76
N HIS A 405 -5.11 -6.31 1.93
CA HIS A 405 -4.13 -5.79 2.90
C HIS A 405 -3.02 -6.78 3.23
N ALA A 406 -2.79 -7.78 2.37
CA ALA A 406 -1.69 -8.75 2.52
C ALA A 406 -0.33 -8.05 2.67
N PHE A 407 -0.15 -6.87 2.04
CA PHE A 407 1.07 -6.06 2.16
C PHE A 407 1.33 -5.53 3.56
N PHE A 408 0.28 -5.16 4.31
CA PHE A 408 0.45 -4.73 5.71
C PHE A 408 0.74 -5.91 6.61
N ALA A 409 -0.03 -7.00 6.46
CA ALA A 409 0.14 -8.20 7.26
C ALA A 409 1.53 -8.81 7.07
N TYR A 410 1.97 -9.02 5.82
CA TYR A 410 3.28 -9.60 5.52
C TYR A 410 4.44 -8.76 6.11
N ALA A 411 4.41 -7.43 5.92
CA ALA A 411 5.42 -6.54 6.46
C ALA A 411 5.47 -6.59 8.00
N ALA A 412 4.31 -6.57 8.67
CA ALA A 412 4.23 -6.64 10.12
C ALA A 412 4.70 -7.99 10.68
N LEU A 413 4.31 -9.10 10.04
CA LEU A 413 4.74 -10.44 10.42
C LEU A 413 6.26 -10.61 10.28
N ALA A 414 6.85 -10.03 9.23
CA ALA A 414 8.29 -10.06 9.00
C ALA A 414 9.05 -9.26 10.06
N GLN A 415 8.63 -8.03 10.33
CA GLN A 415 9.24 -7.19 11.35
C GLN A 415 9.13 -7.81 12.75
N ALA A 416 7.95 -8.33 13.10
CA ALA A 416 7.72 -8.95 14.39
C ALA A 416 8.64 -10.15 14.63
N LEU A 417 8.83 -11.01 13.62
CA LEU A 417 9.78 -12.13 13.72
C LEU A 417 11.21 -11.65 13.87
N ALA A 418 11.63 -10.63 13.10
CA ALA A 418 12.97 -10.06 13.20
C ALA A 418 13.25 -9.50 14.60
N ASP A 419 12.28 -8.79 15.18
CA ASP A 419 12.39 -8.20 16.52
C ASP A 419 12.35 -9.28 17.62
N LEU A 420 11.48 -10.29 17.52
CA LEU A 420 11.26 -11.30 18.56
C LEU A 420 12.18 -12.52 18.49
N ARG A 421 13.02 -12.68 17.47
CA ARG A 421 13.75 -13.94 17.20
C ARG A 421 14.49 -14.56 18.39
N ASP A 422 14.96 -13.72 19.32
CA ASP A 422 15.73 -14.14 20.51
C ASP A 422 14.84 -14.38 21.75
N LEU A 423 13.54 -14.11 21.65
CA LEU A 423 12.52 -14.33 22.69
C LEU A 423 11.53 -15.47 22.34
N LEU A 424 11.58 -15.99 21.12
CA LEU A 424 10.75 -17.11 20.68
C LEU A 424 11.37 -18.45 21.09
N THR A 425 10.51 -19.47 21.30
CA THR A 425 11.00 -20.85 21.38
C THR A 425 11.52 -21.31 20.01
N PRO A 426 12.40 -22.33 19.94
CA PRO A 426 12.87 -22.85 18.65
C PRO A 426 11.74 -23.26 17.71
N GLU A 427 10.71 -23.94 18.24
CA GLU A 427 9.54 -24.37 17.46
C GLU A 427 8.70 -23.19 16.95
N GLN A 428 8.46 -22.16 17.80
CA GLN A 428 7.77 -20.94 17.39
C GLN A 428 8.53 -20.25 16.25
N ARG A 429 9.85 -20.15 16.37
CA ARG A 429 10.70 -19.52 15.37
C ARG A 429 10.72 -20.31 14.06
N GLU A 430 10.81 -21.63 14.11
CA GLU A 430 10.81 -22.50 12.93
C GLU A 430 9.50 -22.35 12.14
N ILE A 431 8.35 -22.56 12.79
CA ILE A 431 7.04 -22.49 12.11
C ILE A 431 6.79 -21.08 11.55
N TRP A 432 7.11 -20.03 12.31
CA TRP A 432 6.95 -18.66 11.84
C TRP A 432 7.87 -18.37 10.64
N SER A 433 9.14 -18.78 10.69
CA SER A 433 10.09 -18.58 9.60
C SER A 433 9.65 -19.29 8.32
N GLU A 434 9.19 -20.54 8.42
CA GLU A 434 8.68 -21.31 7.29
C GLU A 434 7.42 -20.67 6.69
N ALA A 435 6.46 -20.26 7.53
CA ALA A 435 5.23 -19.63 7.05
C ALA A 435 5.46 -18.25 6.43
N LEU A 436 6.32 -17.44 7.05
CA LEU A 436 6.71 -16.14 6.51
C LEU A 436 7.42 -16.28 5.16
N THR A 437 8.31 -17.26 5.05
CA THR A 437 9.05 -17.56 3.81
C THR A 437 8.11 -18.01 2.71
N ALA A 438 7.18 -18.93 3.01
CA ALA A 438 6.18 -19.41 2.06
C ALA A 438 5.29 -18.27 1.53
N ALA A 439 4.81 -17.40 2.42
CA ALA A 439 4.03 -16.22 2.06
C ALA A 439 4.85 -15.20 1.27
N GLY A 440 6.09 -14.93 1.69
CA GLY A 440 6.98 -13.98 1.03
C GLY A 440 7.37 -14.39 -0.39
N ASP A 441 7.71 -15.67 -0.61
CA ASP A 441 7.94 -16.21 -1.95
C ASP A 441 6.68 -16.11 -2.82
N LYS A 442 5.50 -16.31 -2.23
CA LYS A 442 4.23 -16.20 -2.95
C LYS A 442 3.88 -14.76 -3.34
N LEU A 443 4.26 -13.80 -2.50
CA LEU A 443 3.94 -12.38 -2.66
C LEU A 443 5.07 -11.57 -3.31
N VAL A 444 6.17 -12.18 -3.77
CA VAL A 444 7.34 -11.44 -4.29
C VAL A 444 7.02 -10.48 -5.43
N ALA A 445 6.10 -10.84 -6.34
CA ALA A 445 5.69 -9.97 -7.44
C ALA A 445 4.45 -9.11 -7.10
N TYR A 446 4.00 -9.13 -5.84
CA TYR A 446 2.80 -8.45 -5.41
C TYR A 446 3.04 -6.95 -5.25
N MET A 447 2.37 -6.14 -6.07
CA MET A 447 2.45 -4.67 -6.02
C MET A 447 1.16 -4.02 -5.50
N ALA A 448 0.07 -4.80 -5.40
CA ALA A 448 -1.27 -4.32 -5.11
C ALA A 448 -1.75 -3.23 -6.10
N TYR A 449 -2.21 -2.08 -5.62
CA TYR A 449 -2.81 -1.01 -6.45
C TYR A 449 -1.94 0.23 -6.64
N GLU A 450 -1.13 0.58 -5.65
CA GLU A 450 -0.40 1.87 -5.58
C GLU A 450 0.97 1.69 -4.91
N SER A 451 1.85 2.68 -5.07
CA SER A 451 3.23 2.66 -4.57
C SER A 451 3.34 2.35 -3.07
N ASN A 452 2.45 2.88 -2.23
CA ASN A 452 2.47 2.68 -0.78
C ASN A 452 2.38 1.21 -0.36
N GLN A 453 1.65 0.42 -1.15
CA GLN A 453 1.43 -1.00 -0.89
C GLN A 453 2.65 -1.80 -1.33
N TRP A 454 3.21 -1.45 -2.48
CA TRP A 454 4.45 -2.06 -2.98
C TRP A 454 5.65 -1.74 -2.07
N ALA A 455 5.75 -0.51 -1.55
CA ALA A 455 6.75 -0.10 -0.56
C ALA A 455 6.75 -1.00 0.69
N HIS A 456 5.56 -1.36 1.18
CA HIS A 456 5.41 -2.30 2.29
C HIS A 456 5.88 -3.71 1.95
N MET A 457 5.63 -4.19 0.74
CA MET A 457 6.09 -5.52 0.30
C MET A 457 7.62 -5.60 0.28
N MET A 458 8.28 -4.58 -0.28
CA MET A 458 9.74 -4.48 -0.27
C MET A 458 10.29 -4.41 1.16
N TYR A 459 9.66 -3.60 2.03
CA TYR A 459 10.00 -3.55 3.44
C TYR A 459 9.84 -4.93 4.12
N GLY A 460 8.78 -5.67 3.78
CA GLY A 460 8.55 -7.05 4.25
C GLY A 460 9.64 -8.03 3.83
N HIS A 461 10.11 -7.97 2.58
CA HIS A 461 11.22 -8.81 2.09
C HIS A 461 12.52 -8.52 2.83
N LEU A 462 12.87 -7.24 3.05
CA LEU A 462 14.06 -6.88 3.82
C LEU A 462 13.99 -7.39 5.28
N ASN A 463 12.82 -7.29 5.92
CA ASN A 463 12.66 -7.83 7.28
C ASN A 463 12.61 -9.36 7.30
N THR A 464 12.13 -10.01 6.24
CA THR A 464 12.20 -11.48 6.12
C THR A 464 13.65 -11.92 6.04
N TYR A 465 14.48 -11.24 5.24
CA TYR A 465 15.93 -11.48 5.25
C TYR A 465 16.54 -11.27 6.65
N ALA A 466 16.20 -10.17 7.34
CA ALA A 466 16.71 -9.90 8.68
C ALA A 466 16.27 -10.96 9.72
N ALA A 467 15.10 -11.58 9.53
CA ALA A 467 14.54 -12.60 10.39
C ALA A 467 15.12 -14.00 10.13
N THR A 468 15.26 -14.39 8.86
CA THR A 468 15.56 -15.77 8.44
C THR A 468 16.98 -15.95 7.91
N GLY A 469 17.62 -14.89 7.41
CA GLY A 469 18.92 -14.94 6.73
C GLY A 469 18.87 -15.48 5.30
N GLU A 470 17.68 -15.73 4.75
CA GLU A 470 17.55 -16.31 3.42
C GLU A 470 17.88 -15.30 2.31
N GLU A 471 19.05 -15.45 1.69
CA GLU A 471 19.63 -14.54 0.70
C GLU A 471 18.70 -14.17 -0.46
N ARG A 472 17.78 -15.05 -0.86
CA ARG A 472 16.82 -14.74 -1.93
C ARG A 472 15.90 -13.56 -1.60
N PHE A 473 15.55 -13.36 -0.32
CA PHE A 473 14.74 -12.21 0.09
C PHE A 473 15.51 -10.90 0.03
N ARG A 474 16.83 -10.92 0.25
CA ARG A 474 17.70 -9.76 -0.04
C ARG A 474 17.66 -9.44 -1.53
N GLY A 475 17.82 -10.47 -2.38
CA GLY A 475 17.74 -10.32 -3.84
C GLY A 475 16.38 -9.80 -4.35
N TYR A 476 15.27 -10.24 -3.73
CA TYR A 476 13.94 -9.71 -4.02
C TYR A 476 13.81 -8.23 -3.65
N PHE A 477 14.24 -7.85 -2.44
CA PHE A 477 14.26 -6.46 -2.01
C PHE A 477 15.09 -5.60 -2.97
N GLU A 478 16.31 -6.03 -3.30
CA GLU A 478 17.22 -5.31 -4.19
C GLU A 478 16.60 -5.12 -5.58
N THR A 479 16.02 -6.17 -6.16
CA THR A 479 15.38 -6.13 -7.48
C THR A 479 14.21 -5.15 -7.51
N LEU A 480 13.31 -5.26 -6.54
CA LEU A 480 12.09 -4.46 -6.50
C LEU A 480 12.39 -3.00 -6.13
N MET A 481 13.29 -2.76 -5.17
CA MET A 481 13.61 -1.40 -4.73
C MET A 481 14.38 -0.62 -5.79
N ASN A 482 15.26 -1.26 -6.56
CA ASN A 482 15.84 -0.64 -7.75
C ASN A 482 14.73 -0.21 -8.72
N ALA A 483 13.82 -1.11 -9.06
CA ALA A 483 12.74 -0.80 -10.01
C ALA A 483 11.80 0.31 -9.51
N TYR A 484 11.54 0.33 -8.20
CA TYR A 484 10.73 1.34 -7.53
C TYR A 484 11.36 2.73 -7.60
N LEU A 485 12.65 2.85 -7.27
CA LEU A 485 13.39 4.13 -7.25
C LEU A 485 13.76 4.62 -8.66
N ASP A 486 14.01 3.71 -9.59
CA ASP A 486 14.32 3.98 -11.00
C ASP A 486 13.05 4.28 -11.82
N ASN A 487 11.86 4.15 -11.22
CA ASN A 487 10.57 4.34 -11.88
C ASN A 487 10.43 3.50 -13.16
N THR A 488 10.69 2.20 -13.06
CA THR A 488 10.82 1.31 -14.24
C THR A 488 9.55 1.21 -15.08
N PHE A 489 8.38 1.39 -14.47
CA PHE A 489 7.08 1.43 -15.18
C PHE A 489 6.79 2.79 -15.85
N GLY A 490 7.69 3.75 -15.68
CA GLY A 490 7.58 5.11 -16.19
C GLY A 490 6.66 6.01 -15.36
N PRO A 491 6.75 7.33 -15.56
CA PRO A 491 5.96 8.32 -14.83
C PRO A 491 4.44 8.23 -15.09
N ALA A 492 4.02 7.48 -16.12
CA ALA A 492 2.62 7.16 -16.37
C ALA A 492 2.03 6.08 -15.44
N SER A 493 2.84 5.52 -14.55
CA SER A 493 2.45 4.45 -13.64
C SER A 493 1.82 4.97 -12.34
N LYS A 494 1.20 4.06 -11.61
CA LYS A 494 0.77 4.19 -10.20
C LYS A 494 1.83 3.71 -9.20
N HIS A 495 2.99 3.28 -9.70
CA HIS A 495 3.98 2.53 -8.94
C HIS A 495 5.37 3.15 -9.11
N GLY A 496 6.07 3.32 -7.99
CA GLY A 496 7.43 3.82 -7.94
C GLY A 496 7.53 5.29 -7.56
N GLN A 497 8.73 5.82 -7.67
CA GLN A 497 9.03 7.21 -7.31
C GLN A 497 9.14 8.07 -8.56
N HIS A 498 8.35 9.13 -8.65
CA HIS A 498 8.39 10.06 -9.78
C HIS A 498 9.74 10.80 -9.83
N PRO A 499 10.23 11.21 -11.03
CA PRO A 499 11.46 12.01 -11.14
C PRO A 499 11.44 13.34 -10.35
N ALA A 500 10.25 13.90 -10.12
CA ALA A 500 10.08 15.08 -9.27
C ALA A 500 10.35 14.84 -7.77
N GLY A 501 10.30 13.58 -7.32
CA GLY A 501 10.69 13.18 -5.97
C GLY A 501 9.59 12.52 -5.14
N TYR A 502 8.32 12.83 -5.41
CA TYR A 502 7.18 12.20 -4.73
C TYR A 502 6.97 10.73 -5.17
N PHE A 503 6.25 9.98 -4.35
CA PHE A 503 5.83 8.61 -4.68
C PHE A 503 4.49 8.62 -5.42
N LEU A 504 4.35 7.76 -6.44
CA LEU A 504 3.17 7.75 -7.32
C LEU A 504 1.98 7.11 -6.62
N GLU A 505 0.89 7.87 -6.46
CA GLU A 505 -0.38 7.44 -5.90
C GLU A 505 -1.51 7.98 -6.79
N GLU A 506 -2.28 7.10 -7.44
CA GLU A 506 -3.25 7.48 -8.47
C GLU A 506 -2.63 8.45 -9.50
N TYR A 507 -1.42 8.10 -9.96
CA TYR A 507 -0.62 8.84 -10.93
C TYR A 507 -0.01 10.16 -10.43
N GLY A 508 0.01 10.48 -9.13
CA GLY A 508 0.64 11.73 -8.66
C GLY A 508 0.88 11.75 -7.15
N PRO A 509 1.23 12.92 -6.57
CA PRO A 509 1.50 13.01 -5.13
C PRO A 509 0.23 12.95 -4.28
N ASP A 510 0.24 12.19 -3.18
CA ASP A 510 -0.79 12.18 -2.13
C ASP A 510 -0.15 12.34 -0.74
N GLY A 511 -0.49 13.39 0.00
CA GLY A 511 0.24 13.80 1.21
C GLY A 511 0.39 12.72 2.29
N ASN A 512 -0.67 11.98 2.61
CA ASN A 512 -0.61 10.96 3.66
C ASN A 512 0.12 9.69 3.19
N TYR A 513 -0.09 9.31 1.93
CA TYR A 513 0.53 8.12 1.37
C TYR A 513 1.99 8.34 0.99
N ASP A 514 2.37 9.55 0.63
CA ASP A 514 3.77 9.94 0.39
C ASP A 514 4.60 9.80 1.69
N GLN A 515 4.07 10.24 2.84
CA GLN A 515 4.71 10.03 4.14
C GLN A 515 4.82 8.55 4.53
N LEU A 516 3.84 7.74 4.15
CA LEU A 516 3.87 6.30 4.35
C LEU A 516 4.96 5.64 3.49
N ASN A 517 5.04 6.00 2.20
CA ASN A 517 6.10 5.53 1.30
C ASN A 517 7.48 5.94 1.83
N SER A 518 7.63 7.20 2.25
CA SER A 518 8.83 7.75 2.90
C SER A 518 9.23 6.90 4.12
N PHE A 519 8.29 6.49 4.98
CA PHE A 519 8.60 5.60 6.10
C PHE A 519 9.23 4.28 5.63
N CYS A 520 8.62 3.57 4.68
CA CYS A 520 9.14 2.29 4.18
C CYS A 520 10.54 2.46 3.56
N VAL A 521 10.76 3.53 2.79
CA VAL A 521 12.06 3.80 2.13
C VAL A 521 13.14 4.16 3.15
N VAL A 522 12.86 5.08 4.09
CA VAL A 522 13.83 5.52 5.10
C VAL A 522 14.16 4.40 6.09
N ALA A 523 13.16 3.65 6.56
CA ALA A 523 13.38 2.49 7.41
C ALA A 523 14.22 1.43 6.69
N SER A 524 13.94 1.17 5.41
CA SER A 524 14.74 0.25 4.58
C SER A 524 16.17 0.74 4.41
N TYR A 525 16.41 2.03 4.15
CA TYR A 525 17.74 2.62 4.06
C TYR A 525 18.56 2.38 5.32
N TYR A 526 18.02 2.69 6.50
CA TYR A 526 18.74 2.51 7.76
C TYR A 526 19.06 1.07 8.10
N LYS A 527 18.18 0.12 7.74
CA LYS A 527 18.44 -1.31 7.91
C LYS A 527 19.44 -1.82 6.89
N TYR A 528 19.16 -1.62 5.61
CA TYR A 528 19.89 -2.21 4.49
C TYR A 528 21.34 -1.78 4.43
N ARG A 529 21.65 -0.50 4.61
CA ARG A 529 23.02 0.04 4.52
C ARG A 529 24.01 -0.57 5.52
N ASN A 530 23.50 -1.18 6.59
CA ASN A 530 24.31 -1.80 7.64
C ASN A 530 24.41 -3.32 7.47
N LEU A 531 23.76 -3.90 6.45
CA LEU A 531 23.81 -5.34 6.20
C LEU A 531 25.15 -5.74 5.56
N PRO A 532 25.75 -6.86 6.00
CA PRO A 532 26.83 -7.49 5.25
C PRO A 532 26.37 -7.82 3.82
N GLY A 533 27.14 -7.39 2.82
CA GLY A 533 26.82 -7.64 1.41
C GLY A 533 25.77 -6.72 0.80
N ALA A 534 25.37 -5.64 1.48
CA ALA A 534 24.52 -4.62 0.88
C ALA A 534 25.19 -3.99 -0.36
N ASP A 535 24.46 -3.95 -1.48
CA ASP A 535 24.89 -3.26 -2.70
C ASP A 535 25.04 -1.74 -2.44
N PRO A 536 26.26 -1.19 -2.52
CA PRO A 536 26.50 0.23 -2.28
C PRO A 536 25.78 1.13 -3.31
N VAL A 537 25.51 0.63 -4.52
CA VAL A 537 24.76 1.39 -5.54
C VAL A 537 23.32 1.58 -5.08
N LEU A 538 22.68 0.54 -4.59
CA LEU A 538 21.31 0.64 -4.06
C LEU A 538 21.25 1.50 -2.79
N VAL A 539 22.26 1.43 -1.90
CA VAL A 539 22.34 2.32 -0.73
C VAL A 539 22.35 3.79 -1.15
N GLU A 540 23.16 4.14 -2.16
CA GLU A 540 23.20 5.50 -2.70
C GLU A 540 21.88 5.89 -3.40
N LYS A 541 21.25 4.97 -4.14
CA LYS A 541 19.92 5.21 -4.73
C LYS A 541 18.85 5.49 -3.67
N LEU A 542 18.82 4.71 -2.59
CA LEU A 542 17.91 4.93 -1.46
C LEU A 542 18.14 6.32 -0.84
N ARG A 543 19.41 6.67 -0.58
CA ARG A 543 19.78 8.00 -0.06
C ARG A 543 19.28 9.11 -0.97
N ARG A 544 19.54 9.04 -2.28
CA ARG A 544 19.07 10.03 -3.27
C ARG A 544 17.54 10.07 -3.36
N GLY A 545 16.90 8.91 -3.27
CA GLY A 545 15.45 8.75 -3.22
C GLY A 545 14.83 9.56 -2.07
N ILE A 546 15.40 9.44 -0.88
CA ILE A 546 14.98 10.20 0.31
C ILE A 546 15.25 11.70 0.13
N GLU A 547 16.42 12.08 -0.39
CA GLU A 547 16.76 13.48 -0.62
C GLU A 547 15.79 14.18 -1.59
N LYS A 548 15.48 13.56 -2.73
CA LYS A 548 14.58 14.17 -3.71
C LYS A 548 13.14 14.26 -3.20
N ASP A 549 12.69 13.27 -2.43
CA ASP A 549 11.39 13.28 -1.76
C ASP A 549 11.28 14.44 -0.75
N LEU A 550 12.27 14.58 0.15
CA LEU A 550 12.33 15.69 1.11
C LEU A 550 12.44 17.05 0.40
N GLN A 551 13.20 17.15 -0.69
CA GLN A 551 13.27 18.38 -1.49
C GLN A 551 11.92 18.76 -2.08
N PHE A 552 11.20 17.80 -2.67
CA PHE A 552 9.85 18.01 -3.20
C PHE A 552 8.90 18.50 -2.10
N LYS A 553 8.81 17.78 -0.98
CA LYS A 553 7.95 18.14 0.15
C LYS A 553 8.29 19.46 0.79
N SER A 554 9.57 19.84 0.84
CA SER A 554 10.00 21.10 1.46
C SER A 554 9.37 22.34 0.80
N CYS A 555 8.96 22.24 -0.47
CA CYS A 555 8.25 23.30 -1.17
C CYS A 555 6.82 23.56 -0.63
N TYR A 556 6.30 22.63 0.18
CA TYR A 556 4.97 22.68 0.78
C TYR A 556 4.99 23.05 2.27
N TRP A 557 6.16 23.19 2.89
CA TRP A 557 6.30 23.53 4.30
C TRP A 557 6.25 25.06 4.50
N LEU A 558 5.06 25.64 4.38
CA LEU A 558 4.87 27.09 4.46
C LEU A 558 4.75 27.55 5.92
N VAL A 559 5.84 28.10 6.45
CA VAL A 559 5.94 28.54 7.87
C VAL A 559 5.03 29.74 8.14
N GLN A 560 4.16 29.67 9.13
CA GLN A 560 3.25 30.75 9.47
C GLN A 560 3.88 31.72 10.50
N PRO A 561 3.41 32.99 10.59
CA PRO A 561 3.93 33.97 11.55
C PRO A 561 3.82 33.53 13.01
N ASP A 562 2.86 32.68 13.34
CA ASP A 562 2.68 32.07 14.66
C ASP A 562 3.57 30.84 14.88
N GLY A 563 4.48 30.53 13.96
CA GLY A 563 5.35 29.36 13.97
C GLY A 563 4.68 28.06 13.52
N GLY A 564 3.41 28.09 13.10
CA GLY A 564 2.73 26.93 12.51
C GLY A 564 3.22 26.60 11.09
N ILE A 565 2.63 25.57 10.47
CA ILE A 565 2.87 25.23 9.06
C ILE A 565 1.51 25.14 8.34
N CYS A 566 1.44 25.69 7.14
CA CYS A 566 0.34 25.49 6.20
C CYS A 566 0.86 24.77 4.96
N SER A 567 0.02 23.94 4.34
CA SER A 567 0.30 23.29 3.06
C SER A 567 -0.94 23.31 2.18
N PRO A 568 -0.85 23.72 0.91
CA PRO A 568 -1.93 23.48 -0.04
C PRO A 568 -2.16 21.98 -0.23
N ASN A 569 -3.38 21.57 -0.56
CA ASN A 569 -3.75 20.17 -0.78
C ASN A 569 -4.71 19.95 -1.96
N ALA A 570 -4.95 20.98 -2.79
CA ALA A 570 -5.71 20.81 -4.04
C ALA A 570 -4.97 20.01 -5.12
N LEU A 571 -3.69 19.69 -4.95
CA LEU A 571 -2.92 18.82 -5.87
C LEU A 571 -3.49 17.38 -5.97
N ASN A 572 -2.81 16.45 -6.64
CA ASN A 572 -3.24 15.06 -6.92
C ASN A 572 -3.51 14.14 -5.70
N CYS A 573 -3.87 14.68 -4.54
CA CYS A 573 -4.23 13.91 -3.35
C CYS A 573 -5.63 13.28 -3.49
N ARG A 574 -5.72 11.97 -3.29
CA ARG A 574 -6.98 11.22 -3.15
C ARG A 574 -7.62 11.48 -1.78
N THR A 575 -6.79 11.73 -0.76
CA THR A 575 -7.20 12.02 0.62
C THR A 575 -7.12 13.51 0.95
N ASP A 576 -7.63 13.91 2.12
CA ASP A 576 -7.50 15.29 2.61
C ASP A 576 -6.11 15.54 3.24
N GLY A 577 -5.26 14.51 3.28
CA GLY A 577 -3.89 14.59 3.77
C GLY A 577 -3.05 15.54 2.94
N ASN A 578 -2.28 16.41 3.61
CA ASN A 578 -1.36 17.33 2.97
C ASN A 578 0.10 16.93 3.28
N LEU A 579 1.04 17.43 2.48
CA LEU A 579 2.45 17.06 2.55
C LEU A 579 3.18 17.60 3.80
N ALA A 580 2.52 18.45 4.60
CA ALA A 580 3.07 18.99 5.84
C ALA A 580 2.41 18.42 7.11
N SER A 581 1.27 17.73 7.02
CA SER A 581 0.53 17.25 8.19
C SER A 581 1.30 16.14 8.90
N PRO A 582 1.36 16.12 10.24
CA PRO A 582 1.95 14.99 10.94
C PRO A 582 1.18 13.68 10.70
N SER A 583 1.86 12.64 10.23
CA SER A 583 1.29 11.29 10.11
C SER A 583 2.34 10.18 10.33
N TRP A 584 2.70 9.43 9.29
CA TRP A 584 3.74 8.40 9.30
C TRP A 584 5.13 9.00 9.54
N PRO A 585 6.05 8.26 10.17
CA PRO A 585 7.25 8.86 10.73
C PRO A 585 8.40 9.10 9.75
N GLY A 586 8.24 8.80 8.46
CA GLY A 586 9.33 8.76 7.47
C GLY A 586 10.22 10.01 7.47
N ASP A 587 9.59 11.18 7.35
CA ASP A 587 10.30 12.46 7.31
C ASP A 587 11.03 12.78 8.63
N TYR A 588 10.48 12.32 9.76
CA TYR A 588 11.05 12.57 11.09
C TYR A 588 12.24 11.67 11.39
N ILE A 589 12.15 10.38 11.07
CA ILE A 589 13.27 9.46 11.25
C ILE A 589 14.41 9.75 10.24
N ALA A 590 14.09 10.29 9.07
CA ALA A 590 15.11 10.81 8.14
C ALA A 590 15.94 11.93 8.80
N GLY A 591 15.38 12.68 9.76
CA GLY A 591 16.07 13.74 10.48
C GLY A 591 17.27 13.32 11.34
N MET A 592 17.62 12.03 11.39
CA MET A 592 18.90 11.60 11.95
C MET A 592 20.08 11.89 11.02
N GLU A 593 19.87 11.89 9.70
CA GLU A 593 20.95 12.09 8.71
C GLU A 593 20.65 13.09 7.60
N PHE A 594 19.39 13.41 7.35
CA PHE A 594 18.98 14.32 6.28
C PHE A 594 18.53 15.66 6.86
N ASP A 595 19.21 16.74 6.48
CA ASP A 595 18.99 18.09 7.00
C ASP A 595 17.52 18.55 6.88
N LEU A 596 16.89 18.32 5.73
CA LEU A 596 15.48 18.67 5.54
C LEU A 596 14.53 17.83 6.41
N GLY A 597 14.86 16.56 6.68
CA GLY A 597 14.11 15.73 7.63
C GLY A 597 14.20 16.28 9.06
N TYR A 598 15.39 16.74 9.45
CA TYR A 598 15.58 17.33 10.77
C TYR A 598 14.89 18.70 10.88
N THR A 599 15.00 19.54 9.86
CA THR A 599 14.21 20.78 9.74
C THR A 599 12.73 20.47 9.90
N ARG A 600 12.18 19.50 9.15
CA ARG A 600 10.75 19.16 9.27
C ARG A 600 10.38 18.72 10.68
N PHE A 601 11.19 17.91 11.34
CA PHE A 601 10.95 17.50 12.73
C PHE A 601 10.92 18.70 13.70
N LEU A 602 11.82 19.68 13.54
CA LEU A 602 11.84 20.89 14.35
C LEU A 602 10.66 21.83 14.09
N MET A 603 10.01 21.72 12.93
CA MET A 603 8.82 22.52 12.62
C MET A 603 7.55 22.02 13.32
N ASN A 604 7.58 20.89 14.03
CA ASN A 604 6.45 20.48 14.87
C ASN A 604 6.31 21.43 16.07
N ARG A 605 5.15 22.06 16.21
CA ARG A 605 4.91 23.02 17.29
C ARG A 605 4.33 22.32 18.52
N MET A 606 4.97 22.54 19.66
CA MET A 606 4.40 22.18 20.96
C MET A 606 3.13 23.02 21.19
N PRO A 607 1.99 22.40 21.53
CA PRO A 607 0.75 23.12 21.84
C PRO A 607 0.90 23.95 23.12
N GLU A 608 0.07 24.97 23.28
CA GLU A 608 0.07 25.81 24.50
C GLU A 608 -0.23 24.98 25.75
N SER A 609 -1.20 24.07 25.69
CA SER A 609 -1.58 23.18 26.78
C SER A 609 -1.71 21.71 26.35
N GLY A 610 -1.44 20.81 27.28
CA GLY A 610 -1.50 19.36 27.07
C GLY A 610 -0.52 18.84 26.00
N PRO A 611 -0.72 17.60 25.52
CA PRO A 611 0.17 16.98 24.53
C PRO A 611 -0.23 17.25 23.07
N GLY A 612 -1.42 17.79 22.79
CA GLY A 612 -1.87 18.09 21.42
C GLY A 612 -1.78 16.88 20.49
N GLN A 613 -1.17 17.05 19.31
CA GLN A 613 -1.03 15.96 18.33
C GLN A 613 -0.11 14.81 18.78
N ALA A 614 0.80 15.05 19.76
CA ALA A 614 1.63 13.99 20.33
C ALA A 614 0.79 12.92 21.05
N ALA A 615 -0.43 13.27 21.48
CA ALA A 615 -1.40 12.29 21.97
C ALA A 615 -1.71 11.19 20.94
N THR A 616 -1.69 11.54 19.66
CA THR A 616 -1.92 10.58 18.58
C THR A 616 -0.59 9.99 18.12
N PHE A 617 0.41 10.84 17.88
CA PHE A 617 1.70 10.49 17.29
C PHE A 617 2.85 10.86 18.24
N GLY A 618 3.20 9.98 19.19
CA GLY A 618 4.25 10.28 20.18
C GLY A 618 5.62 10.59 19.56
N HIS A 619 5.92 10.07 18.36
CA HIS A 619 7.19 10.27 17.67
C HIS A 619 7.44 11.70 17.18
N ILE A 620 6.43 12.59 17.16
CA ILE A 620 6.58 13.97 16.62
C ILE A 620 7.18 14.95 17.63
N VAL A 621 7.29 14.56 18.90
CA VAL A 621 7.76 15.42 19.99
C VAL A 621 9.23 15.77 19.79
N ASN A 622 9.54 17.06 19.73
CA ASN A 622 10.88 17.58 19.45
C ASN A 622 11.51 18.36 20.62
N SER A 623 10.87 18.34 21.79
CA SER A 623 11.38 18.91 23.03
C SER A 623 11.07 18.01 24.22
N ASP A 624 11.92 18.08 25.25
CA ASP A 624 11.73 17.31 26.49
C ASP A 624 10.49 17.75 27.26
N GLU A 625 10.18 19.04 27.22
CA GLU A 625 8.96 19.58 27.84
C GLU A 625 7.71 18.96 27.21
N TRP A 626 7.63 18.94 25.87
CA TRP A 626 6.47 18.38 25.18
C TRP A 626 6.35 16.87 25.42
N ALA A 627 7.47 16.15 25.37
CA ALA A 627 7.52 14.74 25.69
C ALA A 627 7.02 14.46 27.12
N ARG A 628 7.44 15.26 28.11
CA ARG A 628 6.95 15.15 29.49
C ARG A 628 5.45 15.37 29.58
N ARG A 629 4.87 16.36 28.89
CA ARG A 629 3.41 16.58 28.85
C ARG A 629 2.63 15.36 28.36
N LEU A 630 3.17 14.61 27.38
CA LEU A 630 2.57 13.35 26.93
C LEU A 630 2.71 12.26 27.99
N LEU A 631 3.92 12.05 28.50
CA LEU A 631 4.24 10.99 29.45
C LEU A 631 3.49 11.16 30.78
N GLU A 632 3.44 12.38 31.32
CA GLU A 632 2.73 12.68 32.58
C GLU A 632 1.23 12.44 32.49
N ARG A 633 0.66 12.52 31.27
CA ARG A 633 -0.72 12.16 31.02
C ARG A 633 -0.94 10.65 30.90
N GLU A 634 -0.06 9.94 30.20
CA GLU A 634 -0.30 8.53 29.83
C GLU A 634 0.33 7.50 30.77
N VAL A 635 1.45 7.80 31.42
CA VAL A 635 2.11 6.88 32.37
C VAL A 635 1.19 6.54 33.55
N PRO A 636 0.53 7.51 34.22
CA PRO A 636 -0.40 7.20 35.32
C PRO A 636 -1.62 6.40 34.87
N ALA A 637 -1.95 6.41 33.57
CA ALA A 637 -3.04 5.62 33.02
C ALA A 637 -2.69 4.14 32.83
N LYS A 638 -1.43 3.73 33.06
CA LYS A 638 -0.96 2.33 33.07
C LYS A 638 -1.41 1.54 31.84
N GLY A 639 -1.24 2.15 30.67
CA GLY A 639 -1.62 1.58 29.37
C GLY A 639 -3.13 1.48 29.10
N ASN A 640 -3.97 2.17 29.87
CA ASN A 640 -5.44 2.13 29.78
C ASN A 640 -6.07 3.49 29.39
N TYR A 641 -5.30 4.38 28.77
CA TYR A 641 -5.77 5.73 28.42
C TYR A 641 -6.82 5.71 27.30
N TRP A 642 -6.62 4.89 26.26
CA TRP A 642 -7.44 4.88 25.05
C TRP A 642 -8.52 3.79 25.08
N LYS A 643 -9.73 4.10 25.52
CA LYS A 643 -10.76 3.09 25.85
C LYS A 643 -11.53 2.49 24.66
N ASP A 644 -11.60 3.17 23.51
CA ASP A 644 -12.60 2.88 22.45
C ASP A 644 -12.03 2.53 21.06
N ARG A 645 -10.79 2.03 20.95
CA ARG A 645 -10.18 1.73 19.64
C ARG A 645 -9.43 0.40 19.61
N GLY A 646 -9.57 -0.34 18.50
CA GLY A 646 -9.24 -1.77 18.45
C GLY A 646 -7.98 -2.19 17.70
N THR A 647 -6.81 -1.64 18.05
CA THR A 647 -5.49 -2.09 17.54
C THR A 647 -4.42 -1.91 18.61
N PHE A 648 -3.38 -2.75 18.62
CA PHE A 648 -2.26 -2.64 19.58
C PHE A 648 -1.29 -1.50 19.33
N GLY A 649 -1.39 -0.77 18.22
CA GLY A 649 -0.46 0.31 17.88
C GLY A 649 -0.07 0.23 16.40
N SER A 650 1.14 0.71 16.08
CA SER A 650 1.62 0.79 14.70
C SER A 650 2.87 -0.05 14.47
N ILE A 651 3.07 -0.45 13.22
CA ILE A 651 4.23 -1.22 12.75
C ILE A 651 5.57 -0.50 12.96
N TRP A 652 5.60 0.83 12.93
CA TRP A 652 6.85 1.60 12.91
C TRP A 652 7.57 1.79 14.24
N ILE A 653 7.03 1.33 15.37
CA ILE A 653 7.51 1.72 16.71
C ILE A 653 8.98 1.33 16.92
N SER A 654 9.36 0.10 16.55
CA SER A 654 10.74 -0.40 16.63
C SER A 654 11.69 0.43 15.75
N ASP A 655 11.27 0.77 14.53
CA ASP A 655 12.09 1.56 13.60
C ASP A 655 12.32 2.99 14.09
N VAL A 656 11.28 3.64 14.61
CA VAL A 656 11.39 4.98 15.18
C VAL A 656 12.31 4.98 16.40
N TYR A 657 12.13 4.03 17.32
CA TYR A 657 12.98 3.92 18.50
C TYR A 657 14.44 3.70 18.13
N ASN A 658 14.71 2.81 17.18
CA ASN A 658 16.06 2.53 16.69
C ASN A 658 16.68 3.74 15.97
N ALA A 659 15.91 4.44 15.13
CA ALA A 659 16.37 5.67 14.48
C ALA A 659 16.71 6.75 15.52
N TYR A 660 15.86 6.99 16.52
CA TYR A 660 16.06 8.05 17.52
C TYR A 660 17.22 7.76 18.50
N ARG A 661 17.73 6.53 18.52
CA ARG A 661 18.97 6.17 19.23
C ARG A 661 20.24 6.43 18.45
N MET A 662 20.14 6.63 17.14
CA MET A 662 21.30 6.93 16.30
C MET A 662 21.85 8.33 16.63
N PRO A 663 23.17 8.53 16.53
CA PRO A 663 23.73 9.88 16.58
C PRO A 663 23.14 10.75 15.46
N ARG A 664 22.60 11.92 15.82
CA ARG A 664 22.09 12.87 14.83
C ARG A 664 23.26 13.55 14.11
N LYS A 665 23.33 13.35 12.79
CA LYS A 665 24.29 14.00 11.88
C LYS A 665 23.68 15.20 11.15
N ALA A 666 22.36 15.18 10.95
CA ALA A 666 21.63 16.23 10.27
C ALA A 666 21.68 17.57 11.03
N LYS A 667 21.68 18.67 10.28
CA LYS A 667 21.63 20.04 10.80
C LYS A 667 20.36 20.76 10.32
N PRO A 668 19.80 21.69 11.11
CA PRO A 668 18.68 22.48 10.66
C PRO A 668 19.10 23.36 9.48
N VAL A 669 18.30 23.35 8.42
CA VAL A 669 18.42 24.22 7.25
C VAL A 669 17.14 25.02 7.01
N GLN A 670 17.25 26.15 6.32
CA GLN A 670 16.08 26.95 5.97
C GLN A 670 15.22 26.25 4.90
N PRO A 671 13.91 26.07 5.15
CA PRO A 671 12.99 25.61 4.11
C PRO A 671 12.91 26.64 2.97
N PRO A 672 12.53 26.24 1.74
CA PRO A 672 12.49 27.13 0.57
C PRO A 672 11.82 28.49 0.80
N CYS A 673 10.69 28.53 1.53
CA CYS A 673 9.95 29.75 1.80
C CYS A 673 10.71 30.76 2.68
N LEU A 674 11.62 30.30 3.55
CA LEU A 674 12.39 31.15 4.45
C LEU A 674 13.75 31.59 3.89
N ARG A 675 14.13 31.13 2.71
CA ARG A 675 15.38 31.55 2.06
C ARG A 675 15.24 32.98 1.53
N GLU A 676 16.38 33.66 1.38
CA GLU A 676 16.41 34.97 0.73
C GLU A 676 15.95 34.84 -0.73
N GLN A 677 16.57 33.90 -1.45
CA GLN A 677 16.23 33.50 -2.82
C GLN A 677 16.14 31.98 -2.96
N PHE A 678 15.26 31.53 -3.85
CA PHE A 678 15.10 30.12 -4.19
C PHE A 678 14.43 30.02 -5.56
N PHE A 679 14.87 29.07 -6.37
CA PHE A 679 14.16 28.67 -7.57
C PHE A 679 14.41 27.19 -7.83
N LYS A 680 13.33 26.46 -8.12
CA LYS A 680 13.41 25.05 -8.46
C LYS A 680 12.25 24.70 -9.39
N MET A 681 12.59 24.16 -10.55
CA MET A 681 11.65 23.52 -11.46
C MET A 681 11.80 22.01 -11.32
N PHE A 682 10.70 21.34 -10.99
CA PHE A 682 10.55 19.90 -10.99
C PHE A 682 9.64 19.50 -12.15
N PRO A 683 9.70 18.26 -12.66
CA PRO A 683 8.69 17.77 -13.59
C PRO A 683 7.28 17.89 -12.99
N GLY A 684 6.46 18.80 -13.53
CA GLY A 684 5.10 19.09 -13.07
C GLY A 684 4.95 20.21 -12.03
N GLN A 685 6.05 20.77 -11.50
CA GLN A 685 6.00 21.77 -10.42
C GLN A 685 7.06 22.86 -10.55
N ILE A 686 6.73 24.07 -10.11
CA ILE A 686 7.68 25.18 -9.99
C ILE A 686 7.52 25.83 -8.62
N ALA A 687 8.63 26.07 -7.94
CA ALA A 687 8.68 26.76 -6.66
C ALA A 687 9.76 27.84 -6.70
N TRP A 688 9.46 29.01 -6.14
CA TRP A 688 10.37 30.15 -6.16
C TRP A 688 10.20 31.05 -4.95
N LYS A 689 11.24 31.83 -4.67
CA LYS A 689 11.32 32.80 -3.58
C LYS A 689 12.13 33.99 -4.07
N GLU A 690 11.55 35.18 -3.97
CA GLU A 690 12.20 36.44 -4.32
C GLU A 690 11.79 37.53 -3.31
N GLY A 691 12.76 38.13 -2.61
CA GLY A 691 12.49 39.18 -1.63
C GLY A 691 11.63 38.70 -0.47
N ASN A 692 10.36 39.13 -0.36
CA ASN A 692 9.42 38.64 0.66
C ASN A 692 8.34 37.72 0.09
N LEU A 693 8.36 37.41 -1.21
CA LEU A 693 7.32 36.64 -1.86
C LEU A 693 7.82 35.25 -2.23
N TYR A 694 7.15 34.22 -1.72
CA TYR A 694 7.29 32.83 -2.14
C TYR A 694 6.08 32.42 -2.98
N GLY A 695 6.30 31.58 -3.98
CA GLY A 695 5.22 30.97 -4.73
C GLY A 695 5.49 29.53 -5.13
N LEU A 696 4.40 28.81 -5.35
CA LEU A 696 4.37 27.40 -5.73
C LEU A 696 3.29 27.19 -6.80
N VAL A 697 3.62 26.42 -7.84
CA VAL A 697 2.69 25.98 -8.89
C VAL A 697 2.84 24.48 -9.09
N PHE A 698 1.71 23.79 -9.17
CA PHE A 698 1.64 22.38 -9.59
C PHE A 698 0.82 22.32 -10.88
N TYR A 699 1.51 22.23 -12.01
CA TYR A 699 0.89 22.43 -13.33
C TYR A 699 0.52 21.13 -14.02
N ASP A 700 1.18 20.01 -13.70
CA ASP A 700 0.85 18.70 -14.25
C ASP A 700 1.48 17.56 -13.44
N VAL A 701 1.08 16.31 -13.71
CA VAL A 701 1.91 15.13 -13.45
C VAL A 701 2.60 14.75 -14.74
N GLU A 702 3.80 15.27 -14.98
CA GLU A 702 4.53 15.06 -16.22
C GLU A 702 4.72 13.56 -16.53
N GLY A 703 4.38 13.15 -17.76
CA GLY A 703 4.47 11.75 -18.19
C GLY A 703 3.23 10.89 -17.90
N ALA A 704 2.25 11.36 -17.11
CA ALA A 704 0.96 10.67 -17.00
C ALA A 704 0.19 10.61 -18.33
N ASN A 705 -0.55 9.51 -18.54
CA ASN A 705 -1.31 9.29 -19.76
C ASN A 705 -2.33 10.42 -19.98
N PRO A 706 -2.30 11.16 -21.11
CA PRO A 706 -3.21 12.28 -21.35
C PRO A 706 -4.71 11.91 -21.35
N LYS A 707 -5.04 10.63 -21.57
CA LYS A 707 -6.42 10.13 -21.52
C LYS A 707 -6.89 9.82 -20.10
N GLN A 708 -5.96 9.73 -19.14
CA GLN A 708 -6.27 9.42 -17.76
C GLN A 708 -6.64 10.70 -17.01
N GLU A 709 -7.80 10.68 -16.36
CA GLU A 709 -8.19 11.76 -15.46
C GLU A 709 -7.42 11.65 -14.13
N LEU A 710 -6.75 12.74 -13.74
CA LEU A 710 -6.10 12.88 -12.45
C LEU A 710 -7.11 13.20 -11.35
N ALA A 711 -6.86 12.72 -10.14
CA ALA A 711 -7.73 12.90 -8.98
C ALA A 711 -7.72 14.35 -8.46
N GLY A 712 -6.57 15.03 -8.48
CA GLY A 712 -6.43 16.41 -8.01
C GLY A 712 -6.35 17.47 -9.10
N ILE A 713 -5.94 18.66 -8.70
CA ILE A 713 -5.94 19.86 -9.55
C ILE A 713 -4.57 20.09 -10.17
N THR A 714 -4.54 20.23 -11.49
CA THR A 714 -3.36 20.52 -12.32
C THR A 714 -3.62 21.79 -13.13
N SER A 715 -3.80 22.92 -12.43
CA SER A 715 -3.93 24.23 -13.07
C SER A 715 -2.54 24.84 -13.31
N GLY A 716 -2.38 25.64 -14.35
CA GLY A 716 -1.19 26.49 -14.49
C GLY A 716 -1.17 27.70 -13.53
N GLY A 717 -2.22 27.92 -12.72
CA GLY A 717 -2.33 29.01 -11.75
C GLY A 717 -1.55 28.78 -10.45
N PRO A 718 -1.34 29.82 -9.62
CA PRO A 718 -0.59 29.70 -8.37
C PRO A 718 -1.30 28.74 -7.42
N LEU A 719 -0.60 27.70 -6.97
CA LEU A 719 -1.09 26.77 -5.95
C LEU A 719 -0.93 27.37 -4.55
N ALA A 720 0.14 28.13 -4.31
CA ALA A 720 0.28 28.92 -3.09
C ALA A 720 1.07 30.21 -3.32
N LEU A 721 0.76 31.24 -2.54
CA LEU A 721 1.58 32.43 -2.34
C LEU A 721 1.76 32.68 -0.85
N TRP A 722 2.99 32.98 -0.45
CA TRP A 722 3.38 33.12 0.95
C TRP A 722 4.32 34.30 1.16
N THR A 723 4.23 34.93 2.34
CA THR A 723 5.14 35.98 2.80
C THR A 723 5.54 35.75 4.27
N PRO A 724 6.72 36.21 4.72
CA PRO A 724 7.15 36.07 6.11
C PRO A 724 6.16 36.68 7.12
N GLU A 725 5.58 37.84 6.81
CA GLU A 725 4.77 38.61 7.76
C GLU A 725 3.30 38.19 7.77
N ALA A 726 2.74 37.83 6.60
CA ALA A 726 1.34 37.42 6.50
C ALA A 726 1.14 35.89 6.53
N GLY A 727 2.21 35.11 6.35
CA GLY A 727 2.09 33.66 6.16
C GLY A 727 1.52 33.32 4.78
N THR A 728 0.71 32.27 4.71
CA THR A 728 0.09 31.81 3.46
C THR A 728 -1.11 32.68 3.10
N ALA A 729 -0.96 33.54 2.09
CA ALA A 729 -2.03 34.43 1.65
C ALA A 729 -2.98 33.74 0.65
N LEU A 730 -2.42 32.95 -0.28
CA LEU A 730 -3.17 32.20 -1.30
C LEU A 730 -2.84 30.71 -1.15
N ALA A 731 -3.84 29.84 -1.17
CA ALA A 731 -3.64 28.39 -1.20
C ALA A 731 -4.78 27.68 -1.93
N GLY A 732 -4.43 26.81 -2.88
CA GLY A 732 -5.36 25.83 -3.42
C GLY A 732 -5.63 24.74 -2.40
N VAL A 733 -6.88 24.64 -1.97
CA VAL A 733 -7.35 23.65 -0.99
C VAL A 733 -8.41 22.78 -1.63
N ARG A 734 -8.47 21.51 -1.27
CA ARG A 734 -9.53 20.61 -1.69
C ARG A 734 -10.90 21.13 -1.21
N ASN A 735 -11.90 21.12 -2.08
CA ASN A 735 -13.25 21.50 -1.66
C ASN A 735 -13.89 20.43 -0.75
N GLY A 736 -14.95 20.80 -0.03
CA GLY A 736 -15.69 19.88 0.86
C GLY A 736 -16.42 18.73 0.15
N ARG A 737 -16.35 18.65 -1.18
CA ARG A 737 -17.02 17.65 -2.04
C ARG A 737 -16.02 16.81 -2.83
N LYS A 738 -14.80 16.62 -2.31
CA LYS A 738 -13.73 15.82 -2.94
C LYS A 738 -13.37 16.29 -4.36
N ASN A 739 -13.30 17.60 -4.57
CA ASN A 739 -13.07 18.29 -5.85
C ASN A 739 -14.22 18.16 -6.88
N LYS A 740 -15.41 17.68 -6.50
CA LYS A 740 -16.59 17.78 -7.37
C LYS A 740 -17.00 19.26 -7.51
N VAL A 741 -17.24 19.72 -8.74
CA VAL A 741 -17.61 21.11 -9.04
C VAL A 741 -18.95 21.16 -9.75
N GLU A 742 -19.91 21.82 -9.15
CA GLU A 742 -21.25 22.08 -9.71
C GLU A 742 -21.53 23.57 -9.79
N THR A 743 -21.03 24.35 -8.82
CA THR A 743 -21.23 25.80 -8.73
C THR A 743 -19.91 26.55 -8.58
N PRO A 744 -19.90 27.88 -8.79
CA PRO A 744 -18.73 28.72 -8.51
C PRO A 744 -18.19 28.61 -7.08
N ASP A 745 -19.03 28.23 -6.11
CA ASP A 745 -18.65 28.12 -4.69
C ASP A 745 -17.97 26.78 -4.36
N ASP A 746 -17.95 25.85 -5.31
CA ASP A 746 -17.16 24.61 -5.19
C ASP A 746 -15.69 24.80 -5.60
N VAL A 747 -15.36 25.92 -6.26
CA VAL A 747 -14.00 26.21 -6.76
C VAL A 747 -13.17 26.81 -5.63
N THR A 748 -12.06 26.14 -5.29
CA THR A 748 -11.22 26.45 -4.13
C THR A 748 -9.72 26.43 -4.47
N TRP A 749 -9.42 26.61 -5.76
CA TRP A 749 -8.07 26.65 -6.35
C TRP A 749 -7.98 27.74 -7.41
N SER A 750 -6.76 28.09 -7.82
CA SER A 750 -6.53 29.07 -8.87
C SER A 750 -6.92 28.51 -10.23
N THR A 751 -7.90 29.10 -10.91
CA THR A 751 -8.39 28.58 -12.20
C THR A 751 -9.24 29.59 -12.98
N VAL A 752 -9.58 29.26 -14.22
CA VAL A 752 -10.59 29.97 -15.01
C VAL A 752 -11.93 29.27 -14.87
N THR A 753 -12.98 30.06 -14.66
CA THR A 753 -14.38 29.61 -14.67
C THR A 753 -15.17 30.34 -15.74
N GLY A 754 -16.35 29.80 -16.08
CA GLY A 754 -17.31 30.46 -16.95
C GLY A 754 -18.49 29.53 -17.22
N THR A 755 -19.25 29.82 -18.26
CA THR A 755 -20.38 28.98 -18.67
C THR A 755 -20.16 28.48 -20.09
N LEU A 756 -20.32 27.16 -20.31
CA LEU A 756 -20.18 26.55 -21.62
C LEU A 756 -21.40 26.85 -22.53
N PRO A 757 -21.26 26.68 -23.86
CA PRO A 757 -22.40 26.63 -24.76
C PRO A 757 -23.38 25.54 -24.28
N GLY A 758 -24.60 25.93 -23.90
CA GLY A 758 -25.58 25.05 -23.25
C GLY A 758 -25.84 25.33 -21.76
N GLY A 759 -25.22 26.36 -21.17
CA GLY A 759 -25.58 26.87 -19.83
C GLY A 759 -24.94 26.14 -18.65
N ARG A 760 -24.10 25.13 -18.91
CA ARG A 760 -23.39 24.38 -17.85
C ARG A 760 -22.19 25.17 -17.31
N PHE A 761 -22.07 25.23 -15.99
CA PHE A 761 -20.90 25.81 -15.32
C PHE A 761 -19.61 25.05 -15.68
N PHE A 762 -18.53 25.79 -15.86
CA PHE A 762 -17.20 25.29 -16.14
C PHE A 762 -16.20 25.84 -15.13
N ALA A 763 -15.30 24.97 -14.69
CA ALA A 763 -14.09 25.33 -13.98
C ALA A 763 -12.92 24.51 -14.56
N GLY A 764 -11.80 25.18 -14.79
CA GLY A 764 -10.55 24.50 -15.14
C GLY A 764 -9.86 23.89 -13.93
N GLY A 765 -8.63 23.44 -14.13
CA GLY A 765 -7.79 22.80 -13.11
C GLY A 765 -7.65 21.30 -13.31
N LYS A 766 -7.98 20.82 -14.50
CA LYS A 766 -7.84 19.41 -14.89
C LYS A 766 -7.22 19.25 -16.28
N GLU A 767 -6.55 20.30 -16.72
CA GLU A 767 -5.82 20.36 -17.98
C GLU A 767 -4.48 19.62 -17.84
N ARG A 768 -3.94 19.22 -18.98
CA ARG A 768 -2.58 18.73 -19.12
C ARG A 768 -1.75 19.90 -19.63
N ASN A 769 -0.96 20.51 -18.76
CA ASN A 769 -0.21 21.72 -19.10
C ASN A 769 1.25 21.41 -19.45
N ALA A 770 1.80 22.19 -20.37
CA ALA A 770 3.23 22.21 -20.67
C ALA A 770 3.86 23.48 -20.10
N VAL A 771 5.12 23.38 -19.68
CA VAL A 771 5.92 24.53 -19.22
C VAL A 771 7.00 24.86 -20.25
N ARG A 772 7.26 26.15 -20.43
CA ARG A 772 8.41 26.67 -21.15
C ARG A 772 9.08 27.74 -20.30
N GLU A 773 10.37 27.58 -20.04
CA GLU A 773 11.18 28.64 -19.44
C GLU A 773 11.44 29.74 -20.49
N ILE A 774 11.12 30.98 -20.15
CA ILE A 774 11.26 32.16 -21.01
C ILE A 774 12.56 32.90 -20.68
N GLU A 775 12.83 33.09 -19.40
CA GLU A 775 14.08 33.63 -18.87
C GLU A 775 14.51 32.75 -17.69
N PRO A 776 15.73 32.18 -17.72
CA PRO A 776 16.21 31.25 -16.69
C PRO A 776 15.99 31.76 -15.26
N GLY A 777 15.22 31.00 -14.47
CA GLY A 777 14.90 31.33 -13.08
C GLY A 777 14.02 32.57 -12.84
N ARG A 778 13.61 33.29 -13.90
CA ARG A 778 12.97 34.61 -13.78
C ARG A 778 11.63 34.75 -14.48
N ALA A 779 11.40 33.99 -15.55
CA ALA A 779 10.14 33.98 -16.24
C ALA A 779 9.85 32.62 -16.88
N TYR A 780 8.60 32.18 -16.79
CA TYR A 780 8.13 30.97 -17.45
C TYR A 780 6.70 31.13 -17.95
N GLU A 781 6.33 30.29 -18.90
CA GLU A 781 5.00 30.20 -19.45
C GLU A 781 4.46 28.78 -19.27
N ILE A 782 3.24 28.66 -18.73
CA ILE A 782 2.52 27.40 -18.63
C ILE A 782 1.32 27.46 -19.58
N THR A 783 1.25 26.56 -20.55
CA THR A 783 0.17 26.52 -21.55
C THR A 783 -0.62 25.23 -21.46
N GLY A 784 -1.92 25.31 -21.76
CA GLY A 784 -2.80 24.14 -21.78
C GLY A 784 -4.09 24.38 -22.56
N THR A 785 -4.77 23.28 -22.86
CA THR A 785 -6.11 23.31 -23.46
C THR A 785 -7.14 23.03 -22.38
N LEU A 786 -8.09 23.94 -22.20
CA LEU A 786 -9.21 23.76 -21.27
C LEU A 786 -10.08 22.58 -21.72
N ARG A 787 -10.59 21.81 -20.76
CA ARG A 787 -11.44 20.64 -21.05
C ARG A 787 -12.69 21.00 -21.86
N ASN A 788 -13.21 20.01 -22.59
CA ASN A 788 -14.36 20.16 -23.50
C ASN A 788 -14.12 21.22 -24.59
N ASP A 789 -12.86 21.45 -24.97
CA ASP A 789 -12.43 22.48 -25.90
C ASP A 789 -12.99 23.87 -25.56
N ALA A 790 -13.02 24.20 -24.26
CA ALA A 790 -13.56 25.47 -23.76
C ALA A 790 -12.68 26.67 -24.10
N GLY A 791 -11.44 26.44 -24.51
CA GLY A 791 -10.46 27.45 -24.95
C GLY A 791 -9.03 26.99 -24.69
N LYS A 792 -8.07 27.86 -25.02
CA LYS A 792 -6.65 27.69 -24.70
C LYS A 792 -6.24 28.68 -23.62
N ILE A 793 -5.43 28.22 -22.68
CA ILE A 793 -4.96 29.04 -21.56
C ILE A 793 -3.43 29.12 -21.54
N ALA A 794 -2.90 30.29 -21.25
CA ALA A 794 -1.48 30.50 -20.97
C ALA A 794 -1.29 31.34 -19.71
N TRP A 795 -0.45 30.88 -18.79
CA TRP A 795 -0.06 31.56 -17.57
C TRP A 795 1.40 31.98 -17.71
N ASN A 796 1.63 33.27 -17.85
CA ASN A 796 2.96 33.85 -17.95
C ASN A 796 3.36 34.45 -16.61
N TYR A 797 4.40 33.89 -16.01
CA TYR A 797 4.94 34.34 -14.74
C TYR A 797 6.24 35.10 -14.97
N ARG A 798 6.36 36.27 -14.35
CA ARG A 798 7.60 37.05 -14.33
C ARG A 798 7.77 37.67 -12.95
N TRP A 799 8.93 37.47 -12.33
CA TRP A 799 9.23 38.02 -11.00
C TRP A 799 10.34 39.05 -11.09
N SER A 800 10.24 40.05 -10.23
CA SER A 800 11.29 41.05 -10.01
C SER A 800 11.16 41.58 -8.59
N ALA A 801 12.26 41.71 -7.84
CA ALA A 801 12.37 42.39 -6.55
C ALA A 801 11.06 42.48 -5.72
N GLY A 802 10.59 41.33 -5.19
CA GLY A 802 9.41 41.26 -4.32
C GLY A 802 8.05 41.41 -5.00
N LYS A 803 8.01 41.38 -6.33
CA LYS A 803 6.81 41.44 -7.17
C LYS A 803 6.70 40.23 -8.09
N LEU A 804 5.48 39.76 -8.30
CA LEU A 804 5.12 38.80 -9.34
C LEU A 804 4.14 39.47 -10.30
N THR A 805 4.52 39.57 -11.57
CA THR A 805 3.61 39.84 -12.67
C THR A 805 3.12 38.52 -13.25
N LEU A 806 1.81 38.28 -13.18
CA LEU A 806 1.13 37.13 -13.75
C LEU A 806 0.22 37.59 -14.88
N THR A 807 0.52 37.20 -16.12
CA THR A 807 -0.35 37.45 -17.27
C THR A 807 -1.07 36.17 -17.66
N VAL A 808 -2.39 36.17 -17.56
CA VAL A 808 -3.24 35.03 -17.94
C VAL A 808 -3.91 35.35 -19.27
N LYS A 809 -3.65 34.52 -20.29
CA LYS A 809 -4.25 34.64 -21.61
C LYS A 809 -5.27 33.53 -21.82
N LEU A 810 -6.49 33.90 -22.16
CA LEU A 810 -7.56 33.00 -22.56
C LEU A 810 -7.91 33.27 -24.02
N THR A 811 -7.54 32.35 -24.90
CA THR A 811 -7.73 32.47 -26.35
C THR A 811 -8.69 31.40 -26.85
N GLU A 812 -9.33 31.66 -27.98
CA GLU A 812 -10.31 30.73 -28.59
C GLU A 812 -11.41 30.30 -27.59
N SER A 813 -11.79 31.20 -26.66
CA SER A 813 -12.72 30.84 -25.59
C SER A 813 -14.12 30.65 -26.11
N LYS A 814 -14.76 29.56 -25.65
CA LYS A 814 -16.19 29.32 -25.83
C LYS A 814 -16.98 29.63 -24.56
N LEU A 815 -16.31 30.12 -23.51
CA LEU A 815 -16.93 30.42 -22.23
C LEU A 815 -17.65 31.77 -22.32
N THR A 816 -18.89 31.81 -21.84
CA THR A 816 -19.56 33.08 -21.55
C THR A 816 -19.21 33.54 -20.13
N ALA A 817 -19.00 34.85 -19.99
CA ALA A 817 -18.54 35.50 -18.75
C ALA A 817 -17.33 34.80 -18.09
N PRO A 818 -16.22 34.58 -18.82
CA PRO A 818 -15.03 33.96 -18.24
C PRO A 818 -14.44 34.82 -17.11
N ALA A 819 -14.05 34.18 -16.02
CA ALA A 819 -13.44 34.82 -14.87
C ALA A 819 -12.25 34.02 -14.33
N LEU A 820 -11.20 34.74 -13.92
CA LEU A 820 -10.10 34.18 -13.15
C LEU A 820 -10.48 34.11 -11.67
N ASN A 821 -10.24 32.97 -11.05
CA ASN A 821 -10.52 32.69 -9.65
C ASN A 821 -9.21 32.50 -8.89
N LEU A 822 -9.05 33.14 -7.74
CA LEU A 822 -7.88 33.04 -6.87
C LEU A 822 -8.29 32.78 -5.41
N PRO A 823 -7.79 31.72 -4.75
CA PRO A 823 -8.23 31.29 -3.42
C PRO A 823 -7.39 31.92 -2.28
N PHE A 824 -7.87 33.01 -1.68
CA PHE A 824 -7.20 33.63 -0.53
C PHE A 824 -7.62 32.97 0.78
N VAL A 825 -6.64 32.66 1.64
CA VAL A 825 -6.86 31.91 2.89
C VAL A 825 -7.46 32.80 3.97
N ASP A 826 -8.62 32.42 4.51
CA ASP A 826 -9.28 33.13 5.61
C ASP A 826 -8.81 32.57 6.95
N HIS A 827 -7.89 33.27 7.62
CA HIS A 827 -7.52 32.96 8.99
C HIS A 827 -8.53 33.65 9.90
N LYS A 828 -9.55 32.89 10.34
CA LYS A 828 -10.70 33.39 11.10
C LYS A 828 -10.31 34.44 12.15
N GLY A 829 -10.75 35.68 11.94
CA GLY A 829 -10.54 36.81 12.86
C GLY A 829 -9.16 37.47 12.78
N GLU A 830 -8.25 36.98 11.94
CA GLU A 830 -6.89 37.51 11.75
C GLU A 830 -6.67 38.14 10.36
N THR A 831 -7.50 37.80 9.38
CA THR A 831 -7.37 38.28 8.00
C THR A 831 -8.36 39.36 7.63
N GLU A 832 -7.85 40.45 7.02
CA GLU A 832 -8.67 41.44 6.32
C GLU A 832 -8.50 41.27 4.81
N MET A 833 -9.61 41.18 4.08
CA MET A 833 -9.63 41.10 2.63
C MET A 833 -10.59 42.15 2.07
N ALA A 834 -10.11 42.99 1.15
CA ALA A 834 -10.93 44.05 0.59
C ALA A 834 -10.55 44.37 -0.87
N LEU A 835 -11.56 44.71 -1.66
CA LEU A 835 -11.41 45.45 -2.91
C LEU A 835 -11.14 46.91 -2.53
N ALA A 836 -9.86 47.24 -2.30
CA ALA A 836 -9.45 48.47 -1.65
C ALA A 836 -9.61 49.72 -2.54
N ALA A 837 -9.55 49.55 -3.85
CA ALA A 837 -9.80 50.57 -4.87
C ALA A 837 -10.13 49.86 -6.21
N PRO A 838 -10.64 50.57 -7.24
CA PRO A 838 -10.75 50.01 -8.58
C PRO A 838 -9.42 49.41 -9.03
N GLY A 839 -9.42 48.13 -9.42
CA GLY A 839 -8.21 47.43 -9.85
C GLY A 839 -7.28 46.97 -8.71
N ILE A 840 -7.66 47.09 -7.43
CA ILE A 840 -6.78 46.75 -6.30
C ILE A 840 -7.51 45.86 -5.30
N PHE A 841 -7.04 44.62 -5.16
CA PHE A 841 -7.37 43.74 -4.05
C PHE A 841 -6.26 43.76 -3.00
N ARG A 842 -6.64 43.77 -1.73
CA ARG A 842 -5.71 43.77 -0.59
C ARG A 842 -6.03 42.64 0.37
N TYR A 843 -5.03 41.84 0.68
CA TYR A 843 -5.00 40.86 1.76
C TYR A 843 -4.09 41.36 2.88
N ARG A 844 -4.54 41.28 4.14
CA ARG A 844 -3.74 41.59 5.31
C ARG A 844 -3.88 40.51 6.38
N ARG A 845 -2.79 40.25 7.08
CA ARG A 845 -2.76 39.47 8.31
C ARG A 845 -1.61 39.98 9.18
N GLY A 846 -1.92 40.36 10.42
CA GLY A 846 -0.93 41.00 11.30
C GLY A 846 -0.31 42.25 10.66
N THR A 847 1.03 42.27 10.54
CA THR A 847 1.80 43.35 9.90
C THR A 847 2.03 43.13 8.40
N GLY A 848 1.72 41.94 7.88
CA GLY A 848 1.93 41.57 6.48
C GLY A 848 0.78 42.01 5.58
N THR A 849 1.13 42.49 4.38
CA THR A 849 0.17 42.82 3.32
C THR A 849 0.58 42.18 2.00
N VAL A 850 -0.40 41.59 1.30
CA VAL A 850 -0.26 41.21 -0.11
C VAL A 850 -1.26 42.04 -0.91
N THR A 851 -0.76 42.85 -1.83
CA THR A 851 -1.60 43.62 -2.75
C THR A 851 -1.58 42.95 -4.12
N LEU A 852 -2.75 42.86 -4.74
CA LEU A 852 -2.95 42.40 -6.10
C LEU A 852 -3.54 43.54 -6.92
N ALA A 853 -2.78 44.04 -7.89
CA ALA A 853 -3.28 44.99 -8.88
C ALA A 853 -3.77 44.24 -10.14
N TYR A 854 -4.88 44.71 -10.71
CA TYR A 854 -5.50 44.23 -11.95
C TYR A 854 -6.13 45.43 -12.69
N PRO A 855 -6.54 45.30 -13.96
CA PRO A 855 -7.09 46.43 -14.72
C PRO A 855 -8.29 47.09 -14.00
N ALA A 856 -8.19 48.40 -13.75
CA ALA A 856 -9.18 49.14 -12.97
C ALA A 856 -10.57 49.22 -13.61
N SER A 857 -10.68 48.95 -14.91
CA SER A 857 -11.93 48.85 -15.65
C SER A 857 -12.73 47.58 -15.33
N LEU A 858 -12.12 46.58 -14.70
CA LEU A 858 -12.76 45.29 -14.39
C LEU A 858 -13.35 45.32 -12.98
N GLN A 859 -14.59 44.82 -12.87
CA GLN A 859 -15.26 44.67 -11.58
C GLN A 859 -14.99 43.27 -11.02
N ALA A 860 -14.12 43.18 -10.03
CA ALA A 860 -13.87 41.94 -9.31
C ALA A 860 -14.91 41.71 -8.19
N GLU A 861 -15.11 40.46 -7.83
CA GLU A 861 -15.99 40.03 -6.74
C GLU A 861 -15.16 39.23 -5.72
N LEU A 862 -15.46 39.41 -4.43
CA LEU A 862 -14.93 38.56 -3.37
C LEU A 862 -16.09 37.70 -2.83
N SER A 863 -15.93 36.38 -2.90
CA SER A 863 -16.94 35.45 -2.38
C SER A 863 -17.05 35.52 -0.84
N GLY A 864 -18.13 34.92 -0.32
CA GLY A 864 -18.17 34.50 1.08
C GLY A 864 -17.12 33.43 1.41
N VAL A 865 -17.04 33.06 2.69
CA VAL A 865 -16.13 32.01 3.16
C VAL A 865 -16.60 30.65 2.65
N LEU A 866 -15.75 29.98 1.88
CA LEU A 866 -16.01 28.65 1.34
C LEU A 866 -15.52 27.56 2.30
N LYS A 867 -16.28 26.47 2.39
CA LYS A 867 -15.91 25.30 3.19
C LYS A 867 -14.98 24.38 2.39
N THR A 868 -13.81 24.11 2.95
CA THR A 868 -12.78 23.27 2.35
C THR A 868 -12.47 22.06 3.24
N GLY A 869 -11.72 21.09 2.72
CA GLY A 869 -11.12 20.01 3.53
C GLY A 869 -9.91 20.45 4.36
N GLY A 870 -9.58 21.75 4.40
CA GLY A 870 -8.41 22.32 5.06
C GLY A 870 -8.68 23.73 5.57
N ALA A 871 -7.77 24.67 5.29
CA ALA A 871 -7.98 26.07 5.65
C ALA A 871 -9.14 26.67 4.83
N PRO A 872 -10.08 27.40 5.45
CA PRO A 872 -11.16 28.04 4.70
C PRO A 872 -10.59 29.12 3.78
N VAL A 873 -11.27 29.37 2.66
CA VAL A 873 -10.82 30.32 1.64
C VAL A 873 -11.95 31.24 1.21
N ARG A 874 -11.60 32.43 0.70
CA ARG A 874 -12.47 33.29 -0.09
C ARG A 874 -11.92 33.39 -1.50
N MET A 875 -12.81 33.35 -2.49
CA MET A 875 -12.43 33.42 -3.89
C MET A 875 -12.51 34.85 -4.37
N LEU A 876 -11.38 35.38 -4.82
CA LEU A 876 -11.36 36.59 -5.64
C LEU A 876 -11.64 36.18 -7.09
N ARG A 877 -12.70 36.75 -7.66
CA ARG A 877 -13.17 36.50 -9.03
C ARG A 877 -12.95 37.75 -9.86
N ILE A 878 -12.14 37.67 -10.91
CA ILE A 878 -11.82 38.80 -11.80
C ILE A 878 -12.28 38.43 -13.21
N PRO A 879 -13.22 39.17 -13.82
CA PRO A 879 -13.67 38.89 -15.18
C PRO A 879 -12.53 39.10 -16.18
N PHE A 880 -12.52 38.32 -17.27
CA PHE A 880 -11.58 38.55 -18.35
C PHE A 880 -11.97 39.77 -19.20
N PRO A 881 -10.99 40.57 -19.66
CA PRO A 881 -11.23 41.59 -20.68
C PRO A 881 -11.57 40.96 -22.04
N ALA A 882 -12.11 41.77 -22.96
CA ALA A 882 -12.59 41.30 -24.26
C ALA A 882 -11.48 40.73 -25.16
N ASP A 883 -10.23 41.17 -25.00
CA ASP A 883 -9.06 40.63 -25.70
C ASP A 883 -8.53 39.32 -25.09
N GLY A 884 -9.11 38.88 -23.98
CA GLY A 884 -8.75 37.65 -23.28
C GLY A 884 -7.42 37.71 -22.51
N VAL A 885 -6.81 38.90 -22.34
CA VAL A 885 -5.50 39.04 -21.67
C VAL A 885 -5.65 39.77 -20.34
N LEU A 886 -5.50 39.04 -19.23
CA LEU A 886 -5.56 39.60 -17.88
C LEU A 886 -4.16 39.68 -17.27
N GLU A 887 -3.69 40.90 -16.99
CA GLU A 887 -2.44 41.14 -16.26
C GLU A 887 -2.70 41.40 -14.77
N LEU A 888 -1.92 40.73 -13.92
CA LEU A 888 -1.98 40.81 -12.48
C LEU A 888 -0.60 41.14 -11.92
N VAL A 889 -0.52 42.02 -10.91
CA VAL A 889 0.71 42.30 -10.18
C VAL A 889 0.53 42.06 -8.70
N PHE A 890 1.18 41.02 -8.19
CA PHE A 890 1.26 40.71 -6.77
C PHE A 890 2.48 41.43 -6.16
N GLN A 891 2.27 42.09 -5.03
CA GLN A 891 3.34 42.76 -4.29
C GLN A 891 3.18 42.49 -2.80
N ALA A 892 4.27 41.99 -2.18
CA ALA A 892 4.37 41.89 -0.73
C ALA A 892 4.77 43.24 -0.13
N GLY A 893 4.20 43.59 1.02
CA GLY A 893 4.51 44.81 1.75
C GLY A 893 4.38 44.62 3.27
N ARG A 894 4.95 45.57 4.02
CA ARG A 894 4.74 45.73 5.46
C ARG A 894 3.88 46.96 5.71
N LYS A 895 3.03 46.88 6.73
CA LYS A 895 2.24 48.03 7.19
C LYS A 895 3.13 49.14 7.73
#